data_AF-A0AAV0CZ43-F1
#
_entry.id   AF-A0AAV0CZ43-F1
#
_cell.length_a   1.000
_cell.length_b   1.000
_cell.length_c   1.000
_cell.angle_alpha   90.00
_cell.angle_beta   90.00
_cell.angle_gamma   90.00
#
_symmetry.space_group_name_H-M   'P 1'
#
loop_
_entity.id
_entity.type
_entity.pdbx_description
1 polymer ?
#
loop_
_entity_poly.entity_id
_entity_poly.type
_entity_poly.pdbx_seq_one_letter_code
_entity_poly.pdbx_strand_id
1 'polypeptide(L)'
;MMASLTHPSAVFAGNLASKASASDLLLSSGDCICGVPLKALGRVRLGSTNTSRGVIVAAKKLRRRRKQHDYPWSGDIDPNLKGGVLRLLSDFKPLKEKPKPVILNFEKPIVNIQKRIDDIKKMASDTGLDFSDQIIELENKCQQDREKLYKNMEPIQRVSIARHPHRPTFLDHVFNITDKFVELHGDRAGYDDPAIVTGLGMIDGKSFMFIGHQKGRNTKENIRRNFGMPTPHGYRKALRMMLYADHHGFPIVTFIDTPGAYADLKSEEKNQGEAIARNLRTMFGLEVPIISIVIGEGGSGGALAIGCANKMYMLENAVYYVASPEACAAILWKSAKEAPKAAKKLKITAHELCKLDIADLVIPEPLGGAHHDPSWTSNQIKAAILKGMDELCKLDTDELLNHRMLKFRKIGTVNTFREEIPVDPIRKRNMKKIDLPDLVYGKTDVRGLMKEVEKLEEQVLSSSESSSTISQSSREVMIEKLRSDLDDEYLEVAKMLGLHGKIIKLRAEYAEMRMSNDMSGYEAFMGRVINQLKYEFLKKLSQSPRFWVIKSKLSMISKQSKSLDLLEKKSRVAAMKGEINKKYKEIVNRPEFKEKIEALQADIKSSGVSTPAELDQGLKDRIAQLNHEIKSKYEAVLEASGLRVETPSALEVKIYTYQNKVQRFLDDAMKSTDLKDKIELLKAEVSKEGKTPDEVSSNEFKALHQEITQRLLEAFKSSELKDEYEKLQSEISQSVETSKGSNGVLPKGDAKPKPEPNISRESTFGDLIDNWLQGIANLITQGAVRVQG
;
A
#
# COMPACT_ATOMS: atom_id res chain seq x y z
N MET A 1 -4.49 -2.78 -77.23
CA MET A 1 -3.85 -4.11 -77.18
C MET A 1 -4.39 -4.85 -75.96
N MET A 2 -5.38 -5.71 -76.19
CA MET A 2 -5.92 -6.69 -75.24
C MET A 2 -5.39 -8.07 -75.60
N ALA A 3 -5.11 -8.91 -74.59
CA ALA A 3 -5.20 -10.39 -74.56
C ALA A 3 -4.66 -10.83 -73.17
N SER A 4 -5.38 -11.41 -72.20
CA SER A 4 -6.22 -12.63 -72.13
C SER A 4 -5.46 -13.95 -72.35
N LEU A 5 -5.61 -14.86 -71.37
CA LEU A 5 -5.53 -16.34 -71.41
C LEU A 5 -5.73 -16.82 -69.94
N THR A 6 -6.93 -16.97 -69.38
CA THR A 6 -7.86 -18.13 -69.40
C THR A 6 -7.24 -19.52 -69.31
N HIS A 7 -7.53 -20.24 -68.21
CA HIS A 7 -7.84 -21.67 -68.26
C HIS A 7 -9.02 -22.02 -67.34
N PRO A 8 -9.88 -23.01 -67.70
CA PRO A 8 -11.19 -23.25 -67.10
C PRO A 8 -11.31 -24.58 -66.33
N SER A 9 -12.52 -24.73 -65.78
CA SER A 9 -13.20 -25.78 -65.01
C SER A 9 -13.07 -27.26 -65.43
N ALA A 10 -13.23 -28.17 -64.46
CA ALA A 10 -14.01 -29.39 -64.64
C ALA A 10 -14.76 -29.80 -63.35
N VAL A 11 -16.05 -30.11 -63.55
CA VAL A 11 -17.12 -30.46 -62.60
C VAL A 11 -17.31 -31.98 -62.61
N PHE A 12 -17.66 -32.59 -61.48
CA PHE A 12 -18.52 -33.78 -61.37
C PHE A 12 -19.10 -33.78 -59.94
N ALA A 13 -20.34 -33.32 -59.71
CA ALA A 13 -21.61 -34.04 -59.84
C ALA A 13 -21.65 -35.32 -58.97
N GLY A 14 -22.50 -35.30 -57.93
CA GLY A 14 -22.59 -36.34 -56.90
C GLY A 14 -23.66 -37.40 -57.14
N ASN A 15 -23.84 -38.29 -56.16
CA ASN A 15 -25.15 -38.61 -55.57
C ASN A 15 -25.06 -39.66 -54.44
N LEU A 16 -25.77 -39.32 -53.36
CA LEU A 16 -26.63 -40.08 -52.46
C LEU A 16 -26.22 -41.39 -51.75
N ALA A 17 -26.55 -41.35 -50.44
CA ALA A 17 -27.11 -42.39 -49.55
C ALA A 17 -26.14 -43.38 -48.90
N SER A 18 -26.36 -43.91 -47.69
CA SER A 18 -27.08 -43.47 -46.48
C SER A 18 -26.69 -44.45 -45.35
N LYS A 19 -26.64 -43.96 -44.10
CA LYS A 19 -26.76 -44.65 -42.79
C LYS A 19 -25.75 -45.74 -42.36
N ALA A 20 -25.16 -45.43 -41.18
CA ALA A 20 -25.00 -46.25 -39.96
C ALA A 20 -23.70 -47.07 -39.70
N SER A 21 -23.02 -46.59 -38.63
CA SER A 21 -22.58 -47.31 -37.43
C SER A 21 -21.52 -48.43 -37.48
N ALA A 22 -20.33 -48.04 -37.02
CA ALA A 22 -19.48 -48.65 -35.99
C ALA A 22 -19.20 -50.17 -35.94
N SER A 23 -17.89 -50.41 -35.71
CA SER A 23 -17.19 -51.57 -35.13
C SER A 23 -16.63 -52.64 -36.06
N ASP A 24 -15.31 -52.75 -35.96
CA ASP A 24 -14.43 -53.88 -36.23
C ASP A 24 -14.55 -54.61 -37.57
N LEU A 25 -13.57 -54.38 -38.43
CA LEU A 25 -12.63 -55.45 -38.84
C LEU A 25 -11.43 -54.85 -39.57
N LEU A 26 -10.26 -55.12 -38.99
CA LEU A 26 -8.96 -55.04 -39.64
C LEU A 26 -8.84 -56.12 -40.72
N LEU A 27 -8.10 -55.82 -41.80
CA LEU A 27 -7.11 -56.63 -42.54
C LEU A 27 -7.05 -56.07 -43.98
N SER A 28 -6.01 -55.34 -44.39
CA SER A 28 -4.65 -55.80 -44.74
C SER A 28 -4.61 -56.81 -45.88
N SER A 29 -3.94 -56.42 -46.97
CA SER A 29 -3.22 -57.24 -47.94
C SER A 29 -2.11 -56.36 -48.55
N GLY A 30 -0.88 -56.79 -48.85
CA GLY A 30 -0.10 -58.00 -48.55
C GLY A 30 1.26 -57.59 -47.91
N ASP A 31 2.16 -58.47 -47.47
CA ASP A 31 2.49 -59.81 -47.95
C ASP A 31 3.10 -60.73 -46.86
N CYS A 32 2.77 -62.01 -46.99
CA CYS A 32 3.55 -63.24 -46.76
C CYS A 32 4.03 -63.74 -45.36
N ILE A 33 3.40 -64.87 -44.92
CA ILE A 33 3.97 -66.22 -44.58
C ILE A 33 5.03 -66.29 -43.44
N CYS A 34 5.05 -67.16 -42.41
CA CYS A 34 4.26 -68.30 -41.88
C CYS A 34 4.78 -68.63 -40.45
N GLY A 35 3.98 -69.33 -39.61
CA GLY A 35 4.53 -70.29 -38.63
C GLY A 35 4.29 -70.07 -37.12
N VAL A 36 3.12 -70.51 -36.64
CA VAL A 36 2.79 -71.39 -35.46
C VAL A 36 3.55 -71.23 -34.10
N PRO A 37 2.84 -71.38 -32.94
CA PRO A 37 3.14 -70.72 -31.65
C PRO A 37 3.60 -71.71 -30.56
N LEU A 38 3.90 -71.22 -29.33
CA LEU A 38 3.47 -71.89 -28.09
C LEU A 38 3.72 -71.08 -26.80
N LYS A 39 2.75 -71.24 -25.89
CA LYS A 39 2.69 -70.86 -24.48
C LYS A 39 3.85 -71.44 -23.66
N ALA A 40 4.18 -70.78 -22.54
CA ALA A 40 4.05 -71.31 -21.17
C ALA A 40 5.21 -70.90 -20.23
N LEU A 41 4.81 -70.56 -18.98
CA LEU A 41 5.58 -70.61 -17.73
C LEU A 41 6.72 -69.58 -17.59
N GLY A 42 6.98 -68.93 -16.46
CA GLY A 42 6.58 -69.18 -15.08
C GLY A 42 7.78 -68.89 -14.18
N ARG A 43 7.63 -67.90 -13.29
CA ARG A 43 8.33 -67.65 -12.00
C ARG A 43 9.87 -67.83 -11.85
N VAL A 44 10.40 -66.87 -11.07
CA VAL A 44 11.36 -66.99 -9.93
C VAL A 44 12.62 -66.12 -10.03
N ARG A 45 12.79 -65.44 -8.89
CA ARG A 45 13.77 -64.48 -8.35
C ARG A 45 15.27 -64.83 -8.37
N LEU A 46 16.03 -63.72 -8.20
CA LEU A 46 17.19 -63.48 -7.32
C LEU A 46 18.61 -63.74 -7.86
N GLY A 47 19.42 -62.67 -7.88
CA GLY A 47 20.74 -62.70 -7.23
C GLY A 47 22.00 -62.33 -8.04
N SER A 48 22.41 -61.06 -7.91
CA SER A 48 23.81 -60.61 -7.68
C SER A 48 24.83 -60.44 -8.82
N THR A 49 25.54 -59.32 -8.65
CA THR A 49 26.89 -58.90 -9.10
C THR A 49 27.11 -58.28 -10.48
N ASN A 50 27.72 -57.09 -10.40
CA ASN A 50 28.17 -56.20 -11.45
C ASN A 50 29.19 -56.85 -12.39
N THR A 51 29.06 -56.62 -13.69
CA THR A 51 30.17 -56.14 -14.53
C THR A 51 29.65 -55.62 -15.87
N SER A 52 30.20 -54.47 -16.25
CA SER A 52 30.20 -53.80 -17.55
C SER A 52 29.67 -54.57 -18.77
N ARG A 53 28.71 -53.96 -19.48
CA ARG A 53 28.72 -53.79 -20.96
C ARG A 53 27.49 -52.99 -21.42
N GLY A 54 27.69 -52.22 -22.48
CA GLY A 54 26.70 -51.32 -23.06
C GLY A 54 25.39 -52.01 -23.44
N VAL A 55 24.31 -51.23 -23.44
CA VAL A 55 23.00 -51.69 -23.90
C VAL A 55 22.39 -50.63 -24.81
N ILE A 56 22.16 -51.12 -26.03
CA ILE A 56 21.29 -50.63 -27.09
C ILE A 56 19.92 -50.30 -26.51
N VAL A 57 19.48 -49.04 -26.64
CA VAL A 57 18.11 -48.65 -26.27
C VAL A 57 17.18 -49.02 -27.42
N ALA A 58 16.48 -50.15 -27.25
CA ALA A 58 15.34 -50.51 -28.07
C ALA A 58 14.17 -49.55 -27.75
N ALA A 59 13.81 -48.72 -28.73
CA ALA A 59 12.69 -47.79 -28.63
C ALA A 59 11.35 -48.55 -28.60
N LYS A 60 10.78 -48.73 -27.42
CA LYS A 60 9.40 -49.21 -27.26
C LYS A 60 8.45 -48.07 -27.63
N LYS A 61 7.91 -48.11 -28.85
CA LYS A 61 6.93 -47.15 -29.39
C LYS A 61 5.61 -47.28 -28.63
N LEU A 62 5.50 -46.62 -27.47
CA LEU A 62 4.24 -46.53 -26.72
C LEU A 62 3.33 -45.50 -27.42
N ARG A 63 2.37 -46.01 -28.19
CA ARG A 63 1.29 -45.22 -28.80
C ARG A 63 0.35 -44.75 -27.68
N ARG A 64 0.72 -43.70 -26.93
CA ARG A 64 -0.21 -43.05 -25.98
C ARG A 64 -1.20 -42.22 -26.81
N ARG A 65 -2.47 -42.64 -26.84
CA ARG A 65 -3.60 -41.73 -27.13
C ARG A 65 -3.47 -40.54 -26.17
N ARG A 66 -3.03 -39.39 -26.67
CA ARG A 66 -3.00 -38.13 -25.92
C ARG A 66 -4.46 -37.79 -25.58
N LYS A 67 -4.87 -37.99 -24.33
CA LYS A 67 -6.07 -37.33 -23.82
C LYS A 67 -5.76 -35.83 -23.80
N GLN A 68 -6.59 -35.06 -24.47
CA GLN A 68 -6.55 -33.60 -24.45
C GLN A 68 -6.83 -33.20 -22.99
N HIS A 69 -5.81 -32.70 -22.30
CA HIS A 69 -5.96 -32.19 -20.94
C HIS A 69 -6.07 -30.68 -21.02
N ASP A 70 -7.17 -30.13 -20.50
CA ASP A 70 -7.41 -28.68 -20.39
C ASP A 70 -6.36 -27.98 -19.50
N TYR A 71 -5.50 -28.75 -18.81
CA TYR A 71 -4.47 -28.26 -17.89
C TYR A 71 -3.21 -29.14 -17.90
N PRO A 72 -1.97 -28.59 -17.76
CA PRO A 72 -0.68 -29.30 -17.80
C PRO A 72 -0.43 -30.41 -16.76
N TRP A 73 -1.39 -30.80 -15.92
CA TRP A 73 -1.14 -31.80 -14.89
C TRP A 73 -1.42 -33.22 -15.40
N SER A 74 -0.47 -34.12 -15.24
CA SER A 74 -0.69 -35.55 -15.49
C SER A 74 -1.72 -36.09 -14.50
N GLY A 75 -2.76 -36.79 -15.00
CA GLY A 75 -3.86 -37.31 -14.18
C GLY A 75 -3.44 -38.32 -13.10
N ASP A 76 -2.26 -38.95 -13.24
CA ASP A 76 -1.72 -39.92 -12.29
C ASP A 76 -0.58 -39.29 -11.48
N ILE A 77 -0.93 -38.54 -10.43
CA ILE A 77 0.05 -38.07 -9.42
C ILE A 77 0.22 -39.21 -8.42
N ASP A 78 1.43 -39.76 -8.28
CA ASP A 78 1.72 -40.83 -7.31
C ASP A 78 1.46 -40.33 -5.88
N PRO A 79 0.45 -40.89 -5.18
CA PRO A 79 0.08 -40.45 -3.84
C PRO A 79 1.17 -40.75 -2.79
N ASN A 80 2.22 -41.52 -3.13
CA ASN A 80 3.31 -41.89 -2.22
C ASN A 80 4.54 -40.97 -2.28
N LEU A 81 4.53 -39.87 -3.04
CA LEU A 81 5.58 -38.83 -2.99
C LEU A 81 5.53 -37.99 -1.70
N LYS A 82 5.85 -38.62 -0.56
CA LYS A 82 6.06 -37.97 0.73
C LYS A 82 7.48 -37.39 0.80
N GLY A 83 7.74 -36.28 0.11
CA GLY A 83 9.03 -35.59 0.23
C GLY A 83 9.17 -34.34 -0.62
N GLY A 84 9.14 -33.16 0.03
CA GLY A 84 9.83 -31.91 -0.33
C GLY A 84 9.55 -31.22 -1.68
N VAL A 85 9.67 -31.94 -2.80
CA VAL A 85 9.81 -31.38 -4.16
C VAL A 85 8.50 -30.81 -4.70
N LEU A 86 7.34 -31.26 -4.20
CA LEU A 86 6.02 -30.82 -4.66
C LEU A 86 5.29 -29.87 -3.69
N ARG A 87 5.91 -29.48 -2.55
CA ARG A 87 5.31 -28.48 -1.65
C ARG A 87 5.28 -27.08 -2.29
N LEU A 88 6.26 -26.73 -3.12
CA LEU A 88 6.25 -25.45 -3.84
C LEU A 88 5.18 -25.40 -4.94
N LEU A 89 4.85 -26.55 -5.55
CA LEU A 89 3.78 -26.67 -6.54
C LEU A 89 2.39 -26.88 -5.92
N SER A 90 2.28 -26.98 -4.59
CA SER A 90 0.99 -27.25 -3.93
C SER A 90 -0.04 -26.15 -4.15
N ASP A 91 0.44 -24.95 -4.41
CA ASP A 91 -0.35 -23.73 -4.55
C ASP A 91 -0.88 -23.53 -5.97
N PHE A 92 -0.36 -24.27 -6.95
CA PHE A 92 -0.75 -24.19 -8.35
C PHE A 92 -1.37 -25.49 -8.88
N LYS A 93 -1.94 -26.32 -7.98
CA LYS A 93 -2.67 -27.55 -8.32
C LYS A 93 -3.77 -27.30 -9.35
N PRO A 94 -4.17 -28.31 -10.15
CA PRO A 94 -5.33 -28.17 -11.03
C PRO A 94 -6.53 -27.70 -10.21
N LEU A 95 -7.30 -26.76 -10.77
CA LEU A 95 -8.46 -26.20 -10.10
C LEU A 95 -9.40 -27.33 -9.70
N LYS A 96 -9.86 -27.34 -8.44
CA LYS A 96 -10.79 -28.35 -7.93
C LYS A 96 -12.12 -28.34 -8.67
N GLU A 97 -12.54 -27.15 -9.11
CA GLU A 97 -13.77 -26.93 -9.86
C GLU A 97 -13.43 -26.46 -11.27
N LYS A 98 -14.18 -26.95 -12.27
CA LYS A 98 -14.01 -26.47 -13.64
C LYS A 98 -14.46 -25.00 -13.72
N PRO A 99 -13.63 -24.11 -14.30
CA PRO A 99 -14.01 -22.72 -14.46
C PRO A 99 -15.30 -22.59 -15.27
N LYS A 100 -16.18 -21.66 -14.86
CA LYS A 100 -17.42 -21.38 -15.60
C LYS A 100 -17.06 -20.81 -16.99
N PRO A 101 -17.77 -21.21 -18.06
CA PRO A 101 -17.56 -20.63 -19.37
C PRO A 101 -17.88 -19.13 -19.34
N VAL A 102 -16.95 -18.32 -19.85
CA VAL A 102 -17.10 -16.86 -19.94
C VAL A 102 -17.38 -16.54 -21.40
N ILE A 103 -18.44 -15.78 -21.65
CA ILE A 103 -18.84 -15.37 -23.00
C ILE A 103 -18.49 -13.90 -23.17
N LEU A 104 -17.69 -13.58 -24.19
CA LEU A 104 -17.35 -12.20 -24.51
C LEU A 104 -18.51 -11.49 -25.21
N ASN A 105 -18.60 -10.17 -25.06
CA ASN A 105 -19.73 -9.41 -25.60
C ASN A 105 -19.91 -9.55 -27.12
N PHE A 106 -18.80 -9.61 -27.87
CA PHE A 106 -18.82 -9.75 -29.32
C PHE A 106 -19.13 -11.18 -29.79
N GLU A 107 -19.09 -12.18 -28.90
CA GLU A 107 -19.43 -13.58 -29.20
C GLU A 107 -20.92 -13.89 -29.02
N LYS A 108 -21.69 -12.99 -28.39
CA LYS A 108 -23.13 -13.16 -28.17
C LYS A 108 -23.92 -13.56 -29.44
N PRO A 109 -23.65 -13.00 -30.63
CA PRO A 109 -24.32 -13.43 -31.86
C PRO A 109 -24.10 -14.92 -32.17
N ILE A 110 -22.88 -15.43 -31.99
CA ILE A 110 -22.54 -16.84 -32.21
C ILE A 110 -23.22 -17.71 -31.15
N VAL A 111 -23.18 -17.29 -29.88
CA VAL A 111 -23.84 -18.02 -28.79
C VAL A 111 -25.36 -18.09 -29.00
N ASN A 112 -25.98 -17.06 -29.56
CA ASN A 112 -27.41 -17.08 -29.88
C ASN A 112 -27.72 -18.08 -31.01
N ILE A 113 -26.85 -18.19 -32.02
CA ILE A 113 -26.99 -19.21 -33.07
C ILE A 113 -26.82 -20.61 -32.47
N GLN A 114 -25.82 -20.80 -31.60
CA GLN A 114 -25.60 -22.07 -30.91
C GLN A 114 -26.79 -22.48 -30.04
N LYS A 115 -27.38 -21.54 -29.29
CA LYS A 115 -28.60 -21.80 -28.52
C LYS A 115 -29.77 -22.22 -29.42
N ARG A 116 -29.94 -21.59 -30.58
CA ARG A 116 -30.96 -22.00 -31.56
C ARG A 116 -30.71 -23.42 -32.07
N ILE A 117 -29.44 -23.78 -32.34
CA ILE A 117 -29.08 -25.16 -32.72
C ILE A 117 -29.45 -26.13 -31.58
N ASP A 118 -29.13 -25.77 -30.34
CA ASP A 118 -29.43 -26.61 -29.17
C ASP A 118 -30.95 -26.75 -28.94
N ASP A 119 -31.72 -25.68 -29.15
CA ASP A 119 -33.18 -25.69 -29.04
C ASP A 119 -33.83 -26.52 -30.15
N ILE A 120 -33.33 -26.42 -31.40
CA ILE A 120 -33.79 -27.27 -32.52
C ILE A 120 -33.44 -28.74 -32.26
N LYS A 121 -32.25 -29.03 -31.71
CA LYS A 121 -31.86 -30.40 -31.32
C LYS A 121 -32.79 -30.96 -30.25
N LYS A 122 -33.19 -30.15 -29.26
CA LYS A 122 -34.20 -30.54 -28.26
C LYS A 122 -35.58 -30.74 -28.86
N MET A 123 -36.02 -29.85 -29.74
CA MET A 123 -37.31 -30.02 -30.44
C MET A 123 -37.32 -31.29 -31.29
N ALA A 124 -36.22 -31.60 -31.98
CA ALA A 124 -36.05 -32.84 -32.74
C ALA A 124 -36.18 -34.08 -31.85
N SER A 125 -35.60 -34.07 -30.66
CA SER A 125 -35.73 -35.17 -29.70
C SER A 125 -37.14 -35.29 -29.12
N ASP A 126 -37.82 -34.16 -28.89
CA ASP A 126 -39.13 -34.15 -28.23
C ASP A 126 -40.29 -34.47 -29.19
N THR A 127 -40.20 -34.04 -30.45
CA THR A 127 -41.26 -34.24 -31.47
C THR A 127 -41.01 -35.42 -32.42
N GLY A 128 -39.79 -35.98 -32.43
CA GLY A 128 -39.41 -37.07 -33.34
C GLY A 128 -39.32 -36.65 -34.82
N LEU A 129 -39.37 -35.35 -35.11
CA LEU A 129 -39.24 -34.79 -36.46
C LEU A 129 -37.76 -34.65 -36.84
N ASP A 130 -37.45 -34.95 -38.11
CA ASP A 130 -36.08 -34.85 -38.64
C ASP A 130 -35.74 -33.40 -39.02
N PHE A 131 -34.84 -32.78 -38.25
CA PHE A 131 -34.28 -31.46 -38.53
C PHE A 131 -32.78 -31.52 -38.89
N SER A 132 -32.26 -32.69 -39.28
CA SER A 132 -30.83 -32.91 -39.50
C SER A 132 -30.23 -31.93 -40.50
N ASP A 133 -30.90 -31.68 -41.64
CA ASP A 133 -30.42 -30.77 -42.67
C ASP A 133 -30.33 -29.31 -42.18
N GLN A 134 -31.35 -28.86 -41.43
CA GLN A 134 -31.37 -27.51 -40.85
C GLN A 134 -30.30 -27.34 -39.77
N ILE A 135 -30.05 -28.39 -38.97
CA ILE A 135 -28.99 -28.41 -37.96
C ILE A 135 -27.63 -28.28 -38.65
N ILE A 136 -27.37 -29.06 -39.71
CA ILE A 136 -26.10 -29.01 -40.45
C ILE A 136 -25.90 -27.64 -41.11
N GLU A 137 -26.94 -27.07 -41.71
CA GLU A 137 -26.87 -25.74 -42.31
C GLU A 137 -26.54 -24.66 -41.26
N LEU A 138 -27.22 -24.69 -40.10
CA LEU A 138 -26.96 -23.77 -39.00
C LEU A 138 -25.59 -23.98 -38.36
N GLU A 139 -25.11 -25.21 -38.23
CA GLU A 139 -23.77 -25.53 -37.73
C GLU A 139 -22.69 -24.99 -38.67
N ASN A 140 -22.84 -25.20 -39.98
CA ASN A 140 -21.93 -24.66 -41.00
C ASN A 140 -21.93 -23.13 -40.97
N LYS A 141 -23.11 -22.50 -40.88
CA LYS A 141 -23.23 -21.05 -40.76
C LYS A 141 -22.57 -20.52 -39.48
N CYS A 142 -22.80 -21.19 -38.35
CA CYS A 142 -22.19 -20.87 -37.06
C CYS A 142 -20.65 -20.93 -37.15
N GLN A 143 -20.11 -21.97 -37.77
CA GLN A 143 -18.66 -22.13 -37.97
C GLN A 143 -18.08 -21.04 -38.88
N GLN A 144 -18.75 -20.74 -40.01
CA GLN A 144 -18.32 -19.68 -40.91
C GLN A 144 -18.35 -18.29 -40.25
N ASP A 145 -19.42 -17.99 -39.52
CA ASP A 145 -19.56 -16.71 -38.80
C ASP A 145 -18.53 -16.60 -37.67
N ARG A 146 -18.21 -17.71 -37.00
CA ARG A 146 -17.13 -17.78 -36.01
C ARG A 146 -15.76 -17.47 -36.63
N GLU A 147 -15.44 -18.11 -37.75
CA GLU A 147 -14.17 -17.83 -38.45
C GLU A 147 -14.09 -16.39 -38.95
N LYS A 148 -15.19 -15.85 -39.51
CA LYS A 148 -15.24 -14.45 -39.96
C LYS A 148 -15.05 -13.48 -38.80
N LEU A 149 -15.70 -13.73 -37.66
CA LEU A 149 -15.59 -12.89 -36.46
C LEU A 149 -14.15 -12.84 -35.95
N TYR A 150 -13.52 -14.00 -35.80
CA TYR A 150 -12.16 -14.10 -35.28
C TYR A 150 -11.08 -13.64 -36.28
N LYS A 151 -11.31 -13.74 -37.60
CA LYS A 151 -10.40 -13.16 -38.60
C LYS A 151 -10.43 -11.63 -38.63
N ASN A 152 -11.60 -11.02 -38.40
CA ASN A 152 -11.81 -9.57 -38.54
C ASN A 152 -12.01 -8.86 -37.19
N MET A 153 -11.19 -9.19 -36.20
CA MET A 153 -11.31 -8.60 -34.86
C MET A 153 -10.79 -7.16 -34.79
N GLU A 154 -11.58 -6.27 -34.21
CA GLU A 154 -11.15 -4.93 -33.84
C GLU A 154 -10.13 -4.99 -32.67
N PRO A 155 -9.22 -4.02 -32.54
CA PRO A 155 -8.20 -4.01 -31.48
C PRO A 155 -8.75 -4.19 -30.06
N ILE A 156 -9.90 -3.58 -29.75
CA ILE A 156 -10.53 -3.71 -28.43
C ILE A 156 -11.10 -5.11 -28.15
N GLN A 157 -11.47 -5.84 -29.19
CA GLN A 157 -11.92 -7.24 -29.06
C GLN A 157 -10.71 -8.13 -28.74
N ARG A 158 -9.56 -7.90 -29.38
CA ARG A 158 -8.29 -8.55 -29.02
C ARG A 158 -7.87 -8.24 -27.58
N VAL A 159 -8.00 -6.98 -27.12
CA VAL A 159 -7.79 -6.63 -25.69
C VAL A 159 -8.69 -7.47 -24.77
N SER A 160 -9.95 -7.68 -25.15
CA SER A 160 -10.89 -8.50 -24.35
C SER A 160 -10.46 -9.97 -24.28
N ILE A 161 -9.87 -10.51 -25.35
CA ILE A 161 -9.29 -11.87 -25.37
C ILE A 161 -7.97 -11.93 -24.57
N ALA A 162 -7.13 -10.90 -24.65
CA ALA A 162 -5.91 -10.78 -23.84
C ALA A 162 -6.22 -10.73 -22.32
N ARG A 163 -7.36 -10.14 -21.96
CA ARG A 163 -7.87 -10.04 -20.58
C ARG A 163 -8.80 -11.19 -20.19
N HIS A 164 -8.91 -12.23 -21.03
CA HIS A 164 -9.84 -13.31 -20.78
C HIS A 164 -9.50 -14.03 -19.45
N PRO A 165 -10.47 -14.28 -18.55
CA PRO A 165 -10.19 -14.86 -17.23
C PRO A 165 -9.48 -16.23 -17.26
N HIS A 166 -9.76 -17.01 -18.31
CA HIS A 166 -9.15 -18.33 -18.53
C HIS A 166 -7.96 -18.30 -19.48
N ARG A 167 -7.43 -17.11 -19.79
CA ARG A 167 -6.21 -17.02 -20.61
C ARG A 167 -5.07 -17.75 -19.88
N PRO A 168 -4.33 -18.65 -20.55
CA PRO A 168 -3.26 -19.39 -19.90
C PRO A 168 -2.20 -18.45 -19.33
N THR A 169 -1.80 -18.70 -18.08
CA THR A 169 -0.82 -17.88 -17.37
C THR A 169 0.61 -18.38 -17.64
N PHE A 170 1.62 -17.63 -17.18
CA PHE A 170 3.03 -18.00 -17.32
C PHE A 170 3.33 -19.45 -16.92
N LEU A 171 2.94 -19.85 -15.70
CA LEU A 171 3.19 -21.21 -15.20
C LEU A 171 2.46 -22.28 -16.04
N ASP A 172 1.31 -21.96 -16.64
CA ASP A 172 0.59 -22.92 -17.48
C ASP A 172 1.37 -23.22 -18.77
N HIS A 173 2.00 -22.20 -19.35
CA HIS A 173 2.89 -22.39 -20.48
C HIS A 173 4.18 -23.11 -20.08
N VAL A 174 4.85 -22.68 -19.01
CA VAL A 174 6.12 -23.27 -18.56
C VAL A 174 5.98 -24.76 -18.26
N PHE A 175 4.93 -25.18 -17.53
CA PHE A 175 4.71 -26.61 -17.26
C PHE A 175 4.34 -27.42 -18.51
N ASN A 176 3.73 -26.81 -19.53
CA ASN A 176 3.43 -27.50 -20.78
C ASN A 176 4.64 -27.66 -21.70
N ILE A 177 5.63 -26.74 -21.63
CA ILE A 177 6.78 -26.74 -22.56
C ILE A 177 8.05 -27.35 -21.97
N THR A 178 8.16 -27.42 -20.64
CA THR A 178 9.36 -27.91 -19.94
C THR A 178 9.18 -29.33 -19.41
N ASP A 179 10.27 -30.10 -19.44
CA ASP A 179 10.31 -31.46 -18.84
C ASP A 179 10.45 -31.41 -17.32
N LYS A 180 11.23 -30.43 -16.85
CA LYS A 180 11.50 -30.15 -15.44
C LYS A 180 11.53 -28.64 -15.28
N PHE A 181 10.90 -28.14 -14.22
CA PHE A 181 10.93 -26.75 -13.83
C PHE A 181 11.20 -26.63 -12.33
N VAL A 182 12.15 -25.78 -11.96
CA VAL A 182 12.50 -25.47 -10.58
C VAL A 182 12.31 -23.98 -10.36
N GLU A 183 11.26 -23.63 -9.60
CA GLU A 183 10.97 -22.24 -9.22
C GLU A 183 12.02 -21.72 -8.24
N LEU A 184 12.46 -20.48 -8.46
CA LEU A 184 13.43 -19.76 -7.66
C LEU A 184 12.78 -18.50 -7.09
N HIS A 185 12.99 -18.23 -5.80
CA HIS A 185 12.25 -17.23 -5.03
C HIS A 185 13.13 -16.13 -4.45
N GLY A 186 12.53 -14.97 -4.22
CA GLY A 186 13.05 -13.84 -3.45
C GLY A 186 13.91 -12.85 -4.22
N ASP A 187 14.03 -11.63 -3.71
CA ASP A 187 14.94 -10.60 -4.22
C ASP A 187 16.25 -10.46 -3.41
N ARG A 188 16.39 -11.22 -2.31
CA ARG A 188 17.45 -11.10 -1.29
C ARG A 188 17.44 -9.79 -0.50
N ALA A 189 16.38 -9.01 -0.59
CA ALA A 189 16.12 -7.79 0.20
C ALA A 189 14.87 -7.92 1.09
N GLY A 190 14.39 -9.15 1.30
CA GLY A 190 13.38 -9.49 2.31
C GLY A 190 11.96 -9.74 1.78
N TYR A 191 11.74 -9.75 0.46
CA TYR A 191 10.42 -10.05 -0.10
C TYR A 191 10.49 -10.92 -1.35
N ASP A 192 9.57 -11.87 -1.47
CA ASP A 192 9.35 -12.65 -2.68
C ASP A 192 8.03 -12.22 -3.32
N ASP A 193 8.12 -11.42 -4.38
CA ASP A 193 6.94 -10.88 -5.04
C ASP A 193 6.19 -11.98 -5.81
N PRO A 194 4.95 -12.31 -5.44
CA PRO A 194 4.19 -13.36 -6.10
C PRO A 194 3.80 -12.99 -7.54
N ALA A 195 3.77 -11.72 -7.94
CA ALA A 195 3.39 -11.31 -9.30
C ALA A 195 4.45 -11.63 -10.36
N ILE A 196 5.69 -11.90 -9.96
CA ILE A 196 6.76 -12.40 -10.84
C ILE A 196 7.13 -13.81 -10.42
N VAL A 197 7.20 -14.75 -11.36
CA VAL A 197 7.73 -16.09 -11.10
C VAL A 197 8.99 -16.28 -11.92
N THR A 198 9.99 -16.91 -11.32
CA THR A 198 11.29 -17.18 -11.95
C THR A 198 11.72 -18.61 -11.70
N GLY A 199 12.46 -19.21 -12.61
CA GLY A 199 12.98 -20.57 -12.41
C GLY A 199 13.78 -21.12 -13.57
N LEU A 200 14.49 -22.22 -13.31
CA LEU A 200 15.21 -22.97 -14.33
C LEU A 200 14.30 -24.04 -14.91
N GLY A 201 14.24 -24.13 -16.23
CA GLY A 201 13.50 -25.19 -16.91
C GLY A 201 14.28 -25.77 -18.07
N MET A 202 13.88 -26.98 -18.49
CA MET A 202 14.52 -27.67 -19.60
C MET A 202 13.52 -27.93 -20.73
N ILE A 203 13.89 -27.57 -21.96
CA ILE A 203 13.14 -27.85 -23.18
C ILE A 203 14.03 -28.68 -24.10
N ASP A 204 13.62 -29.92 -24.41
CA ASP A 204 14.34 -30.81 -25.33
C ASP A 204 15.84 -30.96 -25.00
N GLY A 205 16.15 -31.06 -23.70
CA GLY A 205 17.52 -31.18 -23.17
C GLY A 205 18.30 -29.86 -23.02
N LYS A 206 17.77 -28.72 -23.48
CA LYS A 206 18.40 -27.40 -23.33
C LYS A 206 17.84 -26.67 -22.10
N SER A 207 18.73 -26.10 -21.28
CA SER A 207 18.35 -25.38 -20.05
C SER A 207 18.15 -23.88 -20.31
N PHE A 208 17.08 -23.32 -19.73
CA PHE A 208 16.69 -21.92 -19.86
C PHE A 208 16.33 -21.32 -18.50
N MET A 209 16.64 -20.04 -18.32
CA MET A 209 16.07 -19.23 -17.25
C MET A 209 14.73 -18.66 -17.70
N PHE A 210 13.65 -19.05 -17.03
CA PHE A 210 12.30 -18.53 -17.26
C PHE A 210 11.96 -17.46 -16.23
N ILE A 211 11.42 -16.34 -16.70
CA ILE A 211 10.97 -15.22 -15.87
C ILE A 211 9.63 -14.73 -16.43
N GLY A 212 8.61 -14.54 -15.61
CA GLY A 212 7.36 -14.03 -16.15
C GLY A 212 6.41 -13.43 -15.14
N HIS A 213 5.49 -12.62 -15.66
CA HIS A 213 4.34 -12.16 -14.88
C HIS A 213 3.39 -13.34 -14.64
N GLN A 214 3.01 -13.53 -13.39
CA GLN A 214 2.09 -14.59 -13.01
C GLN A 214 0.78 -13.97 -12.53
N LYS A 215 -0.27 -14.05 -13.36
CA LYS A 215 -1.66 -13.79 -12.95
C LYS A 215 -2.24 -14.99 -12.19
N GLY A 216 -3.41 -14.84 -11.59
CA GLY A 216 -4.15 -15.94 -10.96
C GLY A 216 -5.24 -16.50 -11.86
N ARG A 217 -5.56 -17.79 -11.70
CA ARG A 217 -6.62 -18.45 -12.47
C ARG A 217 -8.03 -18.20 -11.91
N ASN A 218 -8.09 -17.74 -10.68
CA ASN A 218 -9.32 -17.43 -9.95
C ASN A 218 -9.11 -16.15 -9.11
N THR A 219 -10.19 -15.62 -8.54
CA THR A 219 -10.14 -14.36 -7.77
C THR A 219 -9.17 -14.41 -6.59
N LYS A 220 -9.11 -15.53 -5.86
CA LYS A 220 -8.22 -15.69 -4.69
C LYS A 220 -6.75 -15.65 -5.11
N GLU A 221 -6.41 -16.40 -6.15
CA GLU A 221 -5.07 -16.39 -6.73
C GLU A 221 -4.72 -15.02 -7.33
N ASN A 222 -5.65 -14.35 -8.00
CA ASN A 222 -5.43 -13.03 -8.57
C ASN A 222 -5.09 -12.01 -7.48
N ILE A 223 -5.83 -12.00 -6.37
CA ILE A 223 -5.50 -11.13 -5.22
C ILE A 223 -4.11 -11.46 -4.68
N ARG A 224 -3.79 -12.76 -4.46
CA ARG A 224 -2.48 -13.18 -3.96
C ARG A 224 -1.33 -12.78 -4.89
N ARG A 225 -1.54 -12.89 -6.20
CA ARG A 225 -0.55 -12.59 -7.24
C ARG A 225 -0.60 -11.11 -7.69
N ASN A 226 -1.36 -10.28 -6.97
CA ASN A 226 -1.56 -8.87 -7.29
C ASN A 226 -1.99 -8.63 -8.76
N PHE A 227 -2.82 -9.50 -9.31
CA PHE A 227 -3.27 -9.50 -10.70
C PHE A 227 -2.13 -9.46 -11.73
N GLY A 228 -0.95 -10.01 -11.36
CA GLY A 228 0.25 -9.95 -12.19
C GLY A 228 0.89 -8.57 -12.27
N MET A 229 0.60 -7.66 -11.34
CA MET A 229 1.23 -6.34 -11.21
C MET A 229 2.40 -6.41 -10.22
N PRO A 230 3.66 -6.36 -10.70
CA PRO A 230 4.81 -6.46 -9.80
C PRO A 230 5.03 -5.19 -9.00
N THR A 231 5.42 -5.38 -7.75
CA THR A 231 6.06 -4.38 -6.89
C THR A 231 7.55 -4.25 -7.27
N PRO A 232 8.31 -3.30 -6.70
CA PRO A 232 9.73 -3.13 -7.01
C PRO A 232 10.55 -4.40 -6.70
N HIS A 233 10.13 -5.18 -5.71
CA HIS A 233 10.75 -6.45 -5.34
C HIS A 233 10.65 -7.50 -6.44
N GLY A 234 9.55 -7.52 -7.21
CA GLY A 234 9.39 -8.42 -8.35
C GLY A 234 10.40 -8.14 -9.45
N TYR A 235 10.64 -6.86 -9.76
CA TYR A 235 11.66 -6.47 -10.75
C TYR A 235 13.08 -6.75 -10.26
N ARG A 236 13.37 -6.50 -8.97
CA ARG A 236 14.67 -6.85 -8.36
C ARG A 236 14.93 -8.36 -8.36
N LYS A 237 13.90 -9.17 -8.09
CA LYS A 237 13.96 -10.63 -8.23
C LYS A 237 14.24 -11.03 -9.68
N ALA A 238 13.51 -10.46 -10.65
CA ALA A 238 13.75 -10.72 -12.06
C ALA A 238 15.20 -10.40 -12.47
N LEU A 239 15.71 -9.22 -12.08
CA LEU A 239 17.08 -8.81 -12.33
C LEU A 239 18.10 -9.76 -11.72
N ARG A 240 17.90 -10.18 -10.47
CA ARG A 240 18.76 -11.15 -9.79
C ARG A 240 18.84 -12.46 -10.57
N MET A 241 17.73 -12.93 -11.11
CA MET A 241 17.69 -14.17 -11.90
C MET A 241 18.27 -13.99 -13.30
N MET A 242 18.12 -12.81 -13.91
CA MET A 242 18.80 -12.48 -15.17
C MET A 242 20.32 -12.48 -15.00
N LEU A 243 20.84 -11.84 -13.94
CA LEU A 243 22.27 -11.85 -13.62
C LEU A 243 22.78 -13.25 -13.29
N TYR A 244 21.97 -14.08 -12.63
CA TYR A 244 22.30 -15.48 -12.39
C TYR A 244 22.38 -16.28 -13.69
N ALA A 245 21.44 -16.06 -14.61
CA ALA A 245 21.45 -16.69 -15.92
C ALA A 245 22.67 -16.28 -16.74
N ASP A 246 23.00 -14.99 -16.72
CA ASP A 246 24.16 -14.40 -17.38
C ASP A 246 25.48 -15.02 -16.89
N HIS A 247 25.69 -15.05 -15.57
CA HIS A 247 26.86 -15.65 -14.95
C HIS A 247 27.06 -17.14 -15.30
N HIS A 248 25.98 -17.88 -15.46
CA HIS A 248 26.02 -19.32 -15.73
C HIS A 248 25.81 -19.68 -17.22
N GLY A 249 25.66 -18.69 -18.11
CA GLY A 249 25.46 -18.90 -19.54
C GLY A 249 24.10 -19.49 -19.91
N PHE A 250 23.06 -19.32 -19.08
CA PHE A 250 21.71 -19.77 -19.40
C PHE A 250 20.98 -18.75 -20.30
N PRO A 251 20.47 -19.15 -21.48
CA PRO A 251 19.55 -18.32 -22.25
C PRO A 251 18.30 -17.94 -21.45
N ILE A 252 17.81 -16.72 -21.64
CA ILE A 252 16.70 -16.16 -20.87
C ILE A 252 15.43 -16.09 -21.72
N VAL A 253 14.33 -16.64 -21.21
CA VAL A 253 13.00 -16.49 -21.80
C VAL A 253 12.10 -15.74 -20.84
N THR A 254 11.60 -14.58 -21.25
CA THR A 254 10.66 -13.79 -20.45
C THR A 254 9.23 -13.87 -21.00
N PHE A 255 8.26 -13.94 -20.09
CA PHE A 255 6.83 -14.00 -20.41
C PHE A 255 6.12 -12.78 -19.84
N ILE A 256 5.50 -12.00 -20.73
CA ILE A 256 4.87 -10.73 -20.40
C ILE A 256 3.35 -10.91 -20.33
N ASP A 257 2.79 -10.69 -19.14
CA ASP A 257 1.35 -10.68 -18.88
C ASP A 257 0.99 -9.83 -17.67
N THR A 258 1.04 -8.51 -17.83
CA THR A 258 0.76 -7.55 -16.78
C THR A 258 -0.06 -6.37 -17.32
N PRO A 259 -1.07 -5.89 -16.57
CA PRO A 259 -1.73 -4.63 -16.91
C PRO A 259 -0.81 -3.42 -16.65
N GLY A 260 0.24 -3.59 -15.83
CA GLY A 260 1.23 -2.57 -15.48
C GLY A 260 1.97 -2.89 -14.18
N ALA A 261 2.97 -2.07 -13.85
CA ALA A 261 3.59 -2.11 -12.54
C ALA A 261 2.57 -1.73 -11.45
N TYR A 262 2.70 -2.29 -10.25
CA TYR A 262 1.78 -1.94 -9.17
C TYR A 262 2.00 -0.50 -8.74
N ALA A 263 0.93 0.30 -8.77
CA ALA A 263 0.95 1.74 -8.52
C ALA A 263 0.32 2.04 -7.15
N ASP A 264 1.02 1.67 -6.08
CA ASP A 264 0.64 2.02 -4.70
C ASP A 264 1.74 2.83 -4.01
N LEU A 265 1.38 3.48 -2.90
CA LEU A 265 2.30 4.33 -2.13
C LEU A 265 3.55 3.59 -1.68
N LYS A 266 3.41 2.32 -1.24
CA LYS A 266 4.54 1.51 -0.77
C LYS A 266 5.51 1.14 -1.89
N SER A 267 5.03 0.92 -3.12
CA SER A 267 5.90 0.65 -4.27
C SER A 267 6.69 1.91 -4.65
N GLU A 268 6.08 3.09 -4.57
CA GLU A 268 6.77 4.36 -4.79
C GLU A 268 7.83 4.63 -3.72
N GLU A 269 7.50 4.47 -2.43
CA GLU A 269 8.47 4.57 -1.31
C GLU A 269 9.67 3.62 -1.48
N LYS A 270 9.43 2.45 -2.10
CA LYS A 270 10.45 1.45 -2.40
C LYS A 270 11.09 1.60 -3.79
N ASN A 271 10.88 2.73 -4.45
CA ASN A 271 11.45 3.14 -5.73
C ASN A 271 11.07 2.20 -6.91
N GLN A 272 9.79 2.12 -7.24
CA GLN A 272 9.29 1.39 -8.42
C GLN A 272 9.98 1.84 -9.72
N GLY A 273 10.14 3.15 -9.91
CA GLY A 273 10.85 3.71 -11.06
C GLY A 273 12.32 3.26 -11.15
N GLU A 274 13.05 3.22 -10.03
CA GLU A 274 14.44 2.74 -9.99
C GLU A 274 14.53 1.26 -10.35
N ALA A 275 13.66 0.42 -9.78
CA ALA A 275 13.68 -1.01 -10.04
C ALA A 275 13.45 -1.32 -11.52
N ILE A 276 12.49 -0.63 -12.16
CA ILE A 276 12.25 -0.73 -13.60
C ILE A 276 13.47 -0.23 -14.39
N ALA A 277 13.94 0.99 -14.12
CA ALA A 277 15.04 1.60 -14.87
C ALA A 277 16.34 0.77 -14.78
N ARG A 278 16.62 0.20 -13.60
CA ARG A 278 17.78 -0.66 -13.37
C ARG A 278 17.69 -1.96 -14.16
N ASN A 279 16.51 -2.57 -14.25
CA ASN A 279 16.30 -3.72 -15.11
C ASN A 279 16.59 -3.36 -16.57
N LEU A 280 15.98 -2.28 -17.08
CA LEU A 280 16.18 -1.85 -18.47
C LEU A 280 17.67 -1.67 -18.79
N ARG A 281 18.38 -0.90 -17.95
CA ARG A 281 19.82 -0.65 -18.11
C ARG A 281 20.62 -1.94 -18.12
N THR A 282 20.35 -2.85 -17.19
CA THR A 282 21.15 -4.08 -17.03
C THR A 282 20.88 -5.06 -18.16
N MET A 283 19.62 -5.17 -18.61
CA MET A 283 19.23 -6.06 -19.70
C MET A 283 19.96 -5.76 -21.02
N PHE A 284 20.41 -4.53 -21.27
CA PHE A 284 21.23 -4.23 -22.45
C PHE A 284 22.63 -4.84 -22.40
N GLY A 285 23.18 -5.09 -21.21
CA GLY A 285 24.54 -5.59 -21.02
C GLY A 285 24.66 -7.10 -20.76
N LEU A 286 23.56 -7.86 -20.76
CA LEU A 286 23.59 -9.31 -20.55
C LEU A 286 24.18 -10.03 -21.77
N GLU A 287 25.17 -10.87 -21.55
CA GLU A 287 25.93 -11.61 -22.56
C GLU A 287 25.21 -12.88 -23.05
N VAL A 288 24.10 -13.25 -22.40
CA VAL A 288 23.23 -14.36 -22.81
C VAL A 288 22.06 -13.93 -23.71
N PRO A 289 21.59 -14.80 -24.62
CA PRO A 289 20.48 -14.47 -25.51
C PRO A 289 19.15 -14.37 -24.75
N ILE A 290 18.33 -13.38 -25.11
CA ILE A 290 17.06 -13.10 -24.45
C ILE A 290 15.92 -13.10 -25.47
N ILE A 291 14.86 -13.84 -25.19
CA ILE A 291 13.59 -13.78 -25.92
C ILE A 291 12.48 -13.35 -24.95
N SER A 292 11.72 -12.32 -25.31
CA SER A 292 10.51 -11.90 -24.60
C SER A 292 9.26 -12.30 -25.36
N ILE A 293 8.25 -12.79 -24.66
CA ILE A 293 7.00 -13.26 -25.27
C ILE A 293 5.82 -12.60 -24.54
N VAL A 294 5.08 -11.75 -25.24
CA VAL A 294 3.82 -11.19 -24.72
C VAL A 294 2.74 -12.23 -24.88
N ILE A 295 2.32 -12.84 -23.78
CA ILE A 295 1.30 -13.88 -23.77
C ILE A 295 -0.10 -13.34 -23.44
N GLY A 296 -0.21 -12.17 -22.84
CA GLY A 296 -1.50 -11.54 -22.53
C GLY A 296 -1.44 -10.03 -22.74
N GLU A 297 -1.37 -9.29 -21.63
CA GLU A 297 -1.18 -7.85 -21.67
C GLU A 297 0.28 -7.48 -21.42
N GLY A 298 0.82 -6.54 -22.18
CA GLY A 298 2.08 -5.88 -21.84
C GLY A 298 1.86 -4.42 -21.56
N GLY A 299 1.52 -4.13 -20.31
CA GLY A 299 1.27 -2.80 -19.81
C GLY A 299 2.53 -2.02 -19.46
N SER A 300 2.83 -1.02 -20.29
CA SER A 300 3.74 0.10 -19.99
C SER A 300 5.13 -0.33 -19.49
N GLY A 301 5.75 0.49 -18.65
CA GLY A 301 7.06 0.23 -18.06
C GLY A 301 7.13 -1.07 -17.24
N GLY A 302 6.01 -1.55 -16.70
CA GLY A 302 5.99 -2.80 -15.95
C GLY A 302 6.16 -4.06 -16.80
N ALA A 303 5.68 -4.00 -18.04
CA ALA A 303 5.98 -5.01 -19.05
C ALA A 303 7.41 -4.85 -19.60
N LEU A 304 7.81 -3.61 -19.90
CA LEU A 304 9.12 -3.29 -20.46
C LEU A 304 10.28 -3.69 -19.54
N ALA A 305 10.07 -3.65 -18.22
CA ALA A 305 11.06 -4.02 -17.19
C ALA A 305 11.61 -5.45 -17.30
N ILE A 306 10.94 -6.33 -18.06
CA ILE A 306 11.46 -7.66 -18.41
C ILE A 306 11.39 -7.93 -19.93
N GLY A 307 11.24 -6.87 -20.72
CA GLY A 307 10.99 -6.92 -22.17
C GLY A 307 12.16 -6.45 -23.05
N CYS A 308 13.30 -6.05 -22.45
CA CYS A 308 14.49 -5.65 -23.19
C CYS A 308 15.28 -6.85 -23.74
N ALA A 309 14.75 -7.47 -24.79
CA ALA A 309 15.25 -8.73 -25.35
C ALA A 309 15.87 -8.59 -26.75
N ASN A 310 16.64 -9.60 -27.17
CA ASN A 310 17.11 -9.71 -28.54
C ASN A 310 15.95 -9.90 -29.51
N LYS A 311 14.95 -10.71 -29.11
CA LYS A 311 13.70 -10.87 -29.86
C LYS A 311 12.48 -10.73 -28.96
N MET A 312 11.43 -10.09 -29.48
CA MET A 312 10.13 -9.88 -28.87
C MET A 312 9.08 -10.58 -29.72
N TYR A 313 8.45 -11.62 -29.18
CA TYR A 313 7.33 -12.32 -29.80
C TYR A 313 6.03 -11.95 -29.10
N MET A 314 4.92 -12.06 -29.82
CA MET A 314 3.59 -11.80 -29.27
C MET A 314 2.63 -12.90 -29.69
N LEU A 315 1.81 -13.40 -28.76
CA LEU A 315 0.65 -14.19 -29.17
C LEU A 315 -0.32 -13.33 -29.99
N GLU A 316 -1.04 -13.94 -30.91
CA GLU A 316 -1.89 -13.26 -31.89
C GLU A 316 -2.88 -12.26 -31.28
N ASN A 317 -3.45 -12.59 -30.12
CA ASN A 317 -4.41 -11.75 -29.42
C ASN A 317 -3.80 -10.98 -28.25
N ALA A 318 -2.48 -11.09 -28.02
CA ALA A 318 -1.80 -10.29 -27.02
C ALA A 318 -1.72 -8.82 -27.43
N VAL A 319 -1.61 -7.95 -26.43
CA VAL A 319 -1.55 -6.49 -26.62
C VAL A 319 -0.37 -5.90 -25.89
N TYR A 320 0.28 -4.90 -26.49
CA TYR A 320 1.43 -4.19 -25.90
C TYR A 320 1.22 -2.69 -26.04
N TYR A 321 1.31 -1.94 -24.93
CA TYR A 321 0.93 -0.54 -24.95
C TYR A 321 1.68 0.30 -23.91
N VAL A 322 1.87 1.59 -24.21
CA VAL A 322 2.48 2.55 -23.27
C VAL A 322 1.54 2.94 -22.12
N ALA A 323 0.24 2.97 -22.39
CA ALA A 323 -0.82 3.22 -21.42
C ALA A 323 -2.05 2.40 -21.81
N SER A 324 -2.84 1.96 -20.83
CA SER A 324 -4.04 1.19 -21.13
C SER A 324 -4.99 2.00 -22.02
N PRO A 325 -5.77 1.34 -22.91
CA PRO A 325 -6.76 2.03 -23.74
C PRO A 325 -7.71 2.90 -22.92
N GLU A 326 -8.09 2.46 -21.72
CA GLU A 326 -8.94 3.20 -20.79
C GLU A 326 -8.25 4.46 -20.26
N ALA A 327 -6.99 4.36 -19.83
CA ALA A 327 -6.24 5.50 -19.33
C ALA A 327 -5.96 6.52 -20.44
N CYS A 328 -5.57 6.06 -21.62
CA CYS A 328 -5.40 6.90 -22.80
C CYS A 328 -6.70 7.63 -23.18
N ALA A 329 -7.83 6.91 -23.13
CA ALA A 329 -9.16 7.46 -23.40
C ALA A 329 -9.56 8.53 -22.39
N ALA A 330 -9.32 8.28 -21.10
CA ALA A 330 -9.59 9.24 -20.03
C ALA A 330 -8.75 10.52 -20.15
N ILE A 331 -7.50 10.43 -20.62
CA ILE A 331 -6.62 11.59 -20.77
C ILE A 331 -6.96 12.39 -22.04
N LEU A 332 -6.99 11.72 -23.19
CA LEU A 332 -7.11 12.41 -24.49
C LEU A 332 -8.55 12.80 -24.84
N TRP A 333 -9.53 11.99 -24.42
CA TRP A 333 -10.94 12.21 -24.73
C TRP A 333 -11.80 12.50 -23.49
N LYS A 334 -11.20 12.62 -22.30
CA LYS A 334 -11.92 12.87 -21.02
C LYS A 334 -13.03 11.85 -20.75
N SER A 335 -12.94 10.66 -21.33
CA SER A 335 -13.98 9.63 -21.27
C SER A 335 -13.38 8.24 -21.47
N ALA A 336 -13.48 7.38 -20.46
CA ALA A 336 -13.04 5.98 -20.56
C ALA A 336 -13.85 5.17 -21.59
N LYS A 337 -15.06 5.63 -21.96
CA LYS A 337 -15.89 4.99 -22.98
C LYS A 337 -15.25 5.02 -24.38
N GLU A 338 -14.31 5.93 -24.61
CA GLU A 338 -13.56 6.05 -25.87
C GLU A 338 -12.38 5.06 -25.95
N ALA A 339 -12.26 4.09 -25.04
CA ALA A 339 -11.23 3.05 -25.07
C ALA A 339 -11.12 2.30 -26.42
N PRO A 340 -12.22 1.94 -27.14
CA PRO A 340 -12.12 1.33 -28.47
C PRO A 340 -11.38 2.22 -29.48
N LYS A 341 -11.64 3.52 -29.44
CA LYS A 341 -11.00 4.51 -30.30
C LYS A 341 -9.53 4.69 -29.94
N ALA A 342 -9.21 4.74 -28.65
CA ALA A 342 -7.84 4.80 -28.15
C ALA A 342 -7.03 3.55 -28.58
N ALA A 343 -7.57 2.34 -28.38
CA ALA A 343 -6.92 1.09 -28.77
C ALA A 343 -6.53 1.07 -30.25
N LYS A 344 -7.43 1.53 -31.14
CA LYS A 344 -7.18 1.62 -32.59
C LYS A 344 -6.13 2.66 -32.96
N LYS A 345 -6.09 3.79 -32.26
CA LYS A 345 -5.10 4.86 -32.51
C LYS A 345 -3.71 4.51 -31.99
N LEU A 346 -3.64 3.79 -30.87
CA LEU A 346 -2.37 3.36 -30.25
C LEU A 346 -1.70 2.19 -30.99
N LYS A 347 -2.42 1.48 -31.87
CA LYS A 347 -1.90 0.35 -32.66
C LYS A 347 -1.26 -0.76 -31.81
N ILE A 348 -1.99 -1.19 -30.78
CA ILE A 348 -1.48 -2.04 -29.68
C ILE A 348 -1.43 -3.53 -30.00
N THR A 349 -1.91 -3.94 -31.18
CA THR A 349 -2.07 -5.36 -31.52
C THR A 349 -0.78 -5.99 -32.04
N ALA A 350 -0.60 -7.30 -31.82
CA ALA A 350 0.60 -8.04 -32.25
C ALA A 350 0.96 -7.81 -33.73
N HIS A 351 -0.02 -7.84 -34.63
CA HIS A 351 0.19 -7.62 -36.06
C HIS A 351 0.63 -6.19 -36.39
N GLU A 352 0.06 -5.19 -35.72
CA GLU A 352 0.46 -3.79 -35.93
C GLU A 352 1.87 -3.53 -35.40
N LEU A 353 2.22 -4.11 -34.25
CA LEU A 353 3.54 -3.95 -33.64
C LEU A 353 4.64 -4.68 -34.41
N CYS A 354 4.32 -5.79 -35.09
CA CYS A 354 5.24 -6.40 -36.05
C CYS A 354 5.41 -5.53 -37.30
N LYS A 355 4.35 -4.89 -37.81
CA LYS A 355 4.46 -3.94 -38.93
C LYS A 355 5.26 -2.68 -38.58
N LEU A 356 5.40 -2.36 -37.30
CA LEU A 356 6.19 -1.24 -36.77
C LEU A 356 7.60 -1.66 -36.35
N ASP A 357 8.01 -2.91 -36.62
CA ASP A 357 9.31 -3.48 -36.23
C ASP A 357 9.62 -3.41 -34.72
N ILE A 358 8.57 -3.36 -33.87
CA ILE A 358 8.71 -3.42 -32.41
C ILE A 358 8.76 -4.89 -31.96
N ALA A 359 7.84 -5.71 -32.47
CA ALA A 359 7.81 -7.16 -32.29
C ALA A 359 8.34 -7.87 -33.55
N ASP A 360 8.98 -9.02 -33.37
CA ASP A 360 9.64 -9.76 -34.45
C ASP A 360 8.79 -10.90 -35.02
N LEU A 361 7.84 -11.43 -34.22
CA LEU A 361 7.01 -12.57 -34.61
C LEU A 361 5.65 -12.56 -33.91
N VAL A 362 4.61 -12.85 -34.69
CA VAL A 362 3.29 -13.22 -34.15
C VAL A 362 3.20 -14.74 -34.04
N ILE A 363 2.93 -15.24 -32.84
CA ILE A 363 2.66 -16.65 -32.57
C ILE A 363 1.15 -16.87 -32.68
N PRO A 364 0.68 -17.78 -33.56
CA PRO A 364 -0.74 -17.99 -33.78
C PRO A 364 -1.44 -18.58 -32.55
N GLU A 365 -2.71 -18.22 -32.35
CA GLU A 365 -3.59 -18.79 -31.34
C GLU A 365 -4.61 -19.73 -32.02
N PRO A 366 -5.19 -20.70 -31.28
CA PRO A 366 -6.28 -21.51 -31.82
C PRO A 366 -7.51 -20.62 -32.06
N LEU A 367 -8.44 -21.09 -32.90
CA LEU A 367 -9.70 -20.37 -33.13
C LEU A 367 -10.44 -20.17 -31.80
N GLY A 368 -10.71 -18.93 -31.43
CA GLY A 368 -11.24 -18.59 -30.11
C GLY A 368 -10.22 -17.93 -29.16
N GLY A 369 -8.93 -18.03 -29.45
CA GLY A 369 -7.84 -17.54 -28.61
C GLY A 369 -7.25 -18.63 -27.70
N ALA A 370 -6.10 -18.33 -27.09
CA ALA A 370 -5.22 -19.26 -26.37
C ALA A 370 -5.89 -20.15 -25.31
N HIS A 371 -6.98 -19.68 -24.71
CA HIS A 371 -7.74 -20.39 -23.69
C HIS A 371 -8.56 -21.57 -24.24
N HIS A 372 -8.79 -21.63 -25.55
CA HIS A 372 -9.49 -22.75 -26.19
C HIS A 372 -8.63 -24.00 -26.33
N ASP A 373 -7.33 -23.85 -26.59
CA ASP A 373 -6.36 -24.96 -26.53
C ASP A 373 -5.03 -24.47 -25.94
N PRO A 374 -4.92 -24.46 -24.60
CA PRO A 374 -3.70 -24.02 -23.91
C PRO A 374 -2.48 -24.89 -24.24
N SER A 375 -2.68 -26.20 -24.45
CA SER A 375 -1.60 -27.14 -24.75
C SER A 375 -1.03 -26.88 -26.14
N TRP A 376 -1.90 -26.73 -27.14
CA TRP A 376 -1.48 -26.36 -28.49
C TRP A 376 -0.74 -25.03 -28.51
N THR A 377 -1.31 -23.99 -27.86
CA THR A 377 -0.68 -22.66 -27.78
C THR A 377 0.71 -22.74 -27.15
N SER A 378 0.86 -23.51 -26.06
CA SER A 378 2.15 -23.72 -25.40
C SER A 378 3.17 -24.39 -26.33
N ASN A 379 2.75 -25.36 -27.14
CA ASN A 379 3.64 -25.99 -28.12
C ASN A 379 4.07 -25.02 -29.23
N GLN A 380 3.21 -24.09 -29.65
CA GLN A 380 3.58 -23.05 -30.60
C GLN A 380 4.61 -22.08 -30.00
N ILE A 381 4.44 -21.73 -28.72
CA ILE A 381 5.44 -20.96 -27.96
C ILE A 381 6.77 -21.72 -27.88
N LYS A 382 6.75 -23.00 -27.54
CA LYS A 382 7.96 -23.87 -27.50
C LYS A 382 8.70 -23.84 -28.84
N ALA A 383 7.98 -24.04 -29.94
CA ALA A 383 8.57 -24.02 -31.28
C ALA A 383 9.21 -22.66 -31.61
N ALA A 384 8.55 -21.55 -31.27
CA ALA A 384 9.07 -20.20 -31.46
C ALA A 384 10.32 -19.92 -30.61
N ILE A 385 10.34 -20.36 -29.34
CA ILE A 385 11.50 -20.25 -28.45
C ILE A 385 12.68 -21.01 -29.05
N LEU A 386 12.51 -22.28 -29.40
CA LEU A 386 13.61 -23.12 -29.91
C LEU A 386 14.18 -22.54 -31.20
N LYS A 387 13.33 -22.15 -32.15
CA LYS A 387 13.78 -21.51 -33.39
C LYS A 387 14.53 -20.20 -33.13
N GLY A 388 13.99 -19.34 -32.27
CA GLY A 388 14.62 -18.06 -31.94
C GLY A 388 15.96 -18.23 -31.23
N MET A 389 16.04 -19.17 -30.29
CA MET A 389 17.27 -19.45 -29.55
C MET A 389 18.33 -20.10 -30.44
N ASP A 390 17.95 -21.00 -31.34
CA ASP A 390 18.88 -21.60 -32.31
C ASP A 390 19.47 -20.56 -33.28
N GLU A 391 18.76 -19.48 -33.57
CA GLU A 391 19.28 -18.35 -34.35
C GLU A 391 20.21 -17.46 -33.50
N LEU A 392 19.81 -17.12 -32.27
CA LEU A 392 20.57 -16.22 -31.39
C LEU A 392 21.85 -16.85 -30.84
N CYS A 393 21.85 -18.16 -30.55
CA CYS A 393 23.02 -18.88 -30.04
C CYS A 393 24.12 -19.08 -31.10
N LYS A 394 23.89 -18.70 -32.36
CA LYS A 394 24.93 -18.69 -33.41
C LYS A 394 25.75 -17.42 -33.42
N LEU A 395 25.25 -16.36 -32.78
CA LEU A 395 25.95 -15.08 -32.66
C LEU A 395 26.98 -15.19 -31.54
N ASP A 396 28.12 -14.52 -31.70
CA ASP A 396 29.03 -14.31 -30.59
C ASP A 396 28.47 -13.25 -29.61
N THR A 397 29.15 -13.06 -28.48
CA THR A 397 28.70 -12.13 -27.44
C THR A 397 28.60 -10.69 -27.94
N ASP A 398 29.58 -10.21 -28.72
CA ASP A 398 29.61 -8.83 -29.22
C ASP A 398 28.49 -8.61 -30.26
N GLU A 399 28.29 -9.57 -31.16
CA GLU A 399 27.19 -9.59 -32.12
C GLU A 399 25.83 -9.63 -31.42
N LEU A 400 25.69 -10.39 -30.33
CA LEU A 400 24.45 -10.50 -29.56
C LEU A 400 24.10 -9.20 -28.85
N LEU A 401 25.07 -8.54 -28.21
CA LEU A 401 24.91 -7.24 -27.57
C LEU A 401 24.56 -6.16 -28.61
N ASN A 402 25.28 -6.14 -29.74
CA ASN A 402 25.01 -5.23 -30.85
C ASN A 402 23.62 -5.48 -31.46
N HIS A 403 23.21 -6.73 -31.63
CA HIS A 403 21.87 -7.09 -32.11
C HIS A 403 20.80 -6.49 -31.20
N ARG A 404 20.94 -6.64 -29.88
CA ARG A 404 19.99 -6.08 -28.90
C ARG A 404 19.99 -4.56 -28.94
N MET A 405 21.16 -3.92 -28.91
CA MET A 405 21.29 -2.47 -28.96
C MET A 405 20.64 -1.89 -30.23
N LEU A 406 20.97 -2.43 -31.41
CA LEU A 406 20.47 -1.95 -32.69
C LEU A 406 18.95 -2.13 -32.83
N LYS A 407 18.38 -3.24 -32.31
CA LYS A 407 16.93 -3.42 -32.28
C LYS A 407 16.24 -2.23 -31.62
N PHE A 408 16.68 -1.85 -30.42
CA PHE A 408 16.06 -0.73 -29.70
C PHE A 408 16.42 0.64 -30.29
N ARG A 409 17.62 0.81 -30.85
CA ARG A 409 18.04 2.09 -31.47
C ARG A 409 17.26 2.41 -32.75
N LYS A 410 16.75 1.40 -33.45
CA LYS A 410 15.88 1.54 -34.64
C LYS A 410 14.44 1.91 -34.29
N ILE A 411 14.00 1.73 -33.04
CA ILE A 411 12.62 2.03 -32.65
C ILE A 411 12.42 3.54 -32.57
N GLY A 412 11.57 4.06 -33.46
CA GLY A 412 11.24 5.48 -33.58
C GLY A 412 11.59 6.02 -34.97
N THR A 413 10.74 6.89 -35.52
CA THR A 413 10.99 7.50 -36.84
C THR A 413 12.00 8.65 -36.74
N VAL A 414 13.13 8.49 -37.44
CA VAL A 414 14.31 9.40 -37.44
C VAL A 414 14.10 10.70 -38.24
N ASN A 415 12.98 10.87 -38.96
CA ASN A 415 12.77 12.07 -39.80
C ASN A 415 12.68 13.42 -39.03
N THR A 416 12.77 13.42 -37.70
CA THR A 416 12.83 14.65 -36.88
C THR A 416 14.06 14.77 -35.97
N PHE A 417 14.98 13.82 -35.96
CA PHE A 417 16.19 13.90 -35.14
C PHE A 417 17.43 13.63 -35.99
N ARG A 418 18.09 14.70 -36.43
CA ARG A 418 19.50 14.60 -36.83
C ARG A 418 20.29 14.34 -35.55
N GLU A 419 21.10 13.27 -35.52
CA GLU A 419 22.20 13.17 -34.57
C GLU A 419 23.24 14.25 -34.94
N GLU A 420 22.96 15.49 -34.56
CA GLU A 420 23.99 16.53 -34.52
C GLU A 420 24.84 16.33 -33.25
N ILE A 421 26.06 16.87 -33.32
CA ILE A 421 27.14 16.91 -32.30
C ILE A 421 26.58 16.79 -30.87
N PRO A 422 27.21 16.05 -29.94
CA PRO A 422 26.76 15.98 -28.55
C PRO A 422 26.60 17.39 -27.97
N VAL A 423 25.38 17.91 -27.99
CA VAL A 423 25.03 19.17 -27.37
C VAL A 423 24.70 18.80 -25.93
N ASP A 424 25.57 19.18 -24.99
CA ASP A 424 25.16 19.22 -23.59
C ASP A 424 23.81 19.93 -23.52
N PRO A 425 22.76 19.31 -22.95
CA PRO A 425 21.41 19.80 -23.11
C PRO A 425 21.32 21.24 -22.59
N ILE A 426 21.24 22.20 -23.50
CA ILE A 426 20.89 23.57 -23.15
C ILE A 426 19.47 23.49 -22.61
N ARG A 427 19.32 23.53 -21.28
CA ARG A 427 18.02 23.53 -20.60
C ARG A 427 17.23 24.79 -20.99
N LYS A 428 16.54 24.75 -22.13
CA LYS A 428 15.47 25.70 -22.43
C LYS A 428 14.16 25.11 -21.91
N ARG A 429 13.77 25.54 -20.72
CA ARG A 429 12.44 25.29 -20.14
C ARG A 429 11.41 26.15 -20.86
N ASN A 430 10.77 25.60 -21.89
CA ASN A 430 9.55 26.18 -22.47
C ASN A 430 8.33 25.34 -22.08
N MET A 431 8.08 25.23 -20.78
CA MET A 431 6.77 24.81 -20.29
C MET A 431 5.95 26.06 -20.00
N LYS A 432 4.67 26.06 -20.38
CA LYS A 432 3.71 27.03 -19.81
C LYS A 432 3.88 26.91 -18.29
N LYS A 433 4.20 28.01 -17.60
CA LYS A 433 4.24 28.01 -16.14
C LYS A 433 2.90 27.47 -15.69
N ILE A 434 2.91 26.26 -15.12
CA ILE A 434 1.80 25.85 -14.31
C ILE A 434 1.86 26.81 -13.14
N ASP A 435 0.74 27.45 -12.79
CA ASP A 435 0.58 28.16 -11.53
C ASP A 435 0.53 27.14 -10.38
N LEU A 436 1.58 26.32 -10.31
CA LEU A 436 1.98 25.51 -9.18
C LEU A 436 2.97 26.41 -8.44
N PRO A 437 2.76 26.65 -7.14
CA PRO A 437 3.64 27.52 -6.36
C PRO A 437 5.08 27.03 -6.52
N ASP A 438 5.95 27.91 -7.00
CA ASP A 438 7.36 27.67 -7.20
C ASP A 438 7.96 27.10 -5.89
N LEU A 439 8.24 25.79 -5.87
CA LEU A 439 9.19 25.14 -4.95
C LEU A 439 10.63 25.43 -5.42
N VAL A 440 10.89 26.70 -5.66
CA VAL A 440 12.12 27.30 -5.15
C VAL A 440 11.83 27.42 -3.66
N TYR A 441 12.62 26.81 -2.78
CA TYR A 441 12.65 27.29 -1.39
C TYR A 441 13.27 28.69 -1.41
N GLY A 442 12.50 29.64 -1.93
CA GLY A 442 12.68 31.05 -1.72
C GLY A 442 12.49 31.19 -0.23
N LYS A 443 13.57 31.66 0.42
CA LYS A 443 13.62 32.08 1.82
C LYS A 443 12.21 32.32 2.36
N THR A 444 11.70 31.36 3.12
CA THR A 444 10.37 31.43 3.71
C THR A 444 10.32 32.69 4.56
N ASP A 445 9.45 33.64 4.21
CA ASP A 445 9.24 34.84 5.01
C ASP A 445 8.73 34.39 6.38
N VAL A 446 9.59 34.53 7.40
CA VAL A 446 9.30 34.14 8.78
C VAL A 446 8.00 34.79 9.25
N ARG A 447 7.67 35.98 8.74
CA ARG A 447 6.42 36.70 9.06
C ARG A 447 5.18 36.02 8.48
N GLY A 448 5.28 35.32 7.35
CA GLY A 448 4.18 34.55 6.76
C GLY A 448 3.87 33.28 7.55
N LEU A 449 4.91 32.55 7.97
CA LEU A 449 4.75 31.38 8.83
C LEU A 449 4.19 31.73 10.21
N MET A 450 4.56 32.89 10.77
CA MET A 450 3.98 33.37 12.05
C MET A 450 2.48 33.63 11.93
N LYS A 451 2.01 34.23 10.82
CA LYS A 451 0.57 34.46 10.57
C LYS A 451 -0.21 33.17 10.37
N GLU A 452 0.39 32.16 9.73
CA GLU A 452 -0.25 30.84 9.58
C GLU A 452 -0.34 30.10 10.92
N VAL A 453 0.69 30.21 11.77
CA VAL A 453 0.65 29.65 13.13
C VAL A 453 -0.47 30.31 13.95
N GLU A 454 -0.57 31.63 13.90
CA GLU A 454 -1.57 32.42 14.62
C GLU A 454 -3.00 32.08 14.16
N LYS A 455 -3.21 31.99 12.84
CA LYS A 455 -4.49 31.57 12.23
C LYS A 455 -4.91 30.14 12.63
N LEU A 456 -3.95 29.23 12.79
CA LEU A 456 -4.22 27.85 13.23
C LEU A 456 -4.49 27.75 14.74
N GLU A 457 -3.92 28.66 15.53
CA GLU A 457 -4.25 28.82 16.96
C GLU A 457 -5.68 29.37 17.13
N GLU A 458 -6.09 30.35 16.32
CA GLU A 458 -7.46 30.90 16.26
C GLU A 458 -8.50 29.83 15.90
N GLN A 459 -8.22 28.98 14.90
CA GLN A 459 -9.14 27.92 14.46
C GLN A 459 -9.46 26.91 15.58
N VAL A 460 -8.53 26.66 16.50
CA VAL A 460 -8.77 25.70 17.60
C VAL A 460 -9.59 26.27 18.73
N LEU A 461 -9.40 27.55 19.06
CA LEU A 461 -10.22 28.22 20.05
C LEU A 461 -11.70 28.32 19.61
N SER A 462 -11.94 28.40 18.29
CA SER A 462 -13.29 28.48 17.72
C SER A 462 -14.03 27.15 17.59
N SER A 463 -13.35 25.99 17.74
CA SER A 463 -13.92 24.71 17.35
C SER A 463 -14.50 23.89 18.51
N SER A 464 -15.80 23.57 18.40
CA SER A 464 -16.46 22.54 19.21
C SER A 464 -16.03 21.13 18.78
N GLU A 465 -16.25 20.16 19.67
CA GLU A 465 -15.61 18.83 19.78
C GLU A 465 -15.50 17.94 18.52
N SER A 466 -16.08 18.32 17.38
CA SER A 466 -16.11 17.52 16.14
C SER A 466 -15.09 17.91 15.06
N SER A 467 -14.33 19.01 15.21
CA SER A 467 -13.34 19.45 14.19
C SER A 467 -11.88 19.03 14.45
N SER A 468 -11.61 18.38 15.58
CA SER A 468 -10.26 18.20 16.15
C SER A 468 -9.30 17.36 15.29
N THR A 469 -9.80 16.36 14.56
CA THR A 469 -8.96 15.45 13.76
C THR A 469 -8.33 16.12 12.53
N ILE A 470 -9.03 17.09 11.93
CA ILE A 470 -8.55 17.83 10.75
C ILE A 470 -7.48 18.86 11.17
N SER A 471 -7.60 19.40 12.38
CA SER A 471 -6.60 20.32 12.96
C SER A 471 -5.29 19.62 13.36
N GLN A 472 -5.34 18.37 13.81
CA GLN A 472 -4.15 17.61 14.22
C GLN A 472 -3.21 17.31 13.04
N SER A 473 -3.73 16.76 11.95
CA SER A 473 -2.94 16.45 10.74
C SER A 473 -2.29 17.70 10.13
N SER A 474 -3.01 18.83 10.12
CA SER A 474 -2.48 20.10 9.62
C SER A 474 -1.30 20.63 10.45
N ARG A 475 -1.30 20.41 11.77
CA ARG A 475 -0.19 20.80 12.67
C ARG A 475 1.02 19.88 12.54
N GLU A 476 0.81 18.58 12.37
CA GLU A 476 1.90 17.61 12.17
C GLU A 476 2.69 17.97 10.89
N VAL A 477 1.98 18.27 9.80
CA VAL A 477 2.59 18.75 8.54
C VAL A 477 3.36 20.06 8.74
N MET A 478 2.87 20.95 9.59
CA MET A 478 3.55 22.22 9.89
C MET A 478 4.82 22.03 10.72
N ILE A 479 4.81 21.14 11.71
CA ILE A 479 6.00 20.78 12.50
C ILE A 479 7.04 20.13 11.60
N GLU A 480 6.62 19.26 10.67
CA GLU A 480 7.52 18.63 9.71
C GLU A 480 8.16 19.65 8.76
N LYS A 481 7.39 20.62 8.26
CA LYS A 481 7.92 21.77 7.50
C LYS A 481 8.91 22.59 8.32
N LEU A 482 8.56 22.96 9.55
CA LEU A 482 9.45 23.73 10.42
C LEU A 482 10.74 22.98 10.76
N ARG A 483 10.70 21.64 10.88
CA ARG A 483 11.87 20.79 11.08
C ARG A 483 12.76 20.75 9.84
N SER A 484 12.19 20.55 8.65
CA SER A 484 12.93 20.62 7.39
C SER A 484 13.61 21.99 7.20
N ASP A 485 12.87 23.06 7.43
CA ASP A 485 13.37 24.44 7.37
C ASP A 485 14.42 24.75 8.44
N LEU A 486 14.48 23.96 9.53
CA LEU A 486 15.50 24.09 10.58
C LEU A 486 16.77 23.32 10.19
N ASP A 487 16.62 22.15 9.59
CA ASP A 487 17.72 21.33 9.09
C ASP A 487 18.49 22.04 7.97
N ASP A 488 17.78 22.74 7.07
CA ASP A 488 18.39 23.57 6.03
C ASP A 488 19.18 24.75 6.61
N GLU A 489 18.66 25.38 7.68
CA GLU A 489 19.37 26.47 8.36
C GLU A 489 20.62 25.96 9.07
N TYR A 490 20.54 24.79 9.72
CA TYR A 490 21.71 24.15 10.31
C TYR A 490 22.75 23.77 9.27
N LEU A 491 22.31 23.30 8.09
CA LEU A 491 23.20 22.98 6.98
C LEU A 491 23.93 24.21 6.46
N GLU A 492 23.22 25.32 6.29
CA GLU A 492 23.82 26.60 5.88
C GLU A 492 24.80 27.13 6.93
N VAL A 493 24.47 27.04 8.23
CA VAL A 493 25.41 27.38 9.30
C VAL A 493 26.63 26.45 9.29
N ALA A 494 26.46 25.15 9.08
CA ALA A 494 27.58 24.20 9.01
C ALA A 494 28.52 24.47 7.81
N LYS A 495 27.97 24.94 6.67
CA LYS A 495 28.75 25.40 5.51
C LYS A 495 29.51 26.69 5.84
N MET A 496 28.85 27.69 6.42
CA MET A 496 29.49 28.96 6.83
C MET A 496 30.63 28.75 7.83
N LEU A 497 30.48 27.79 8.74
CA LEU A 497 31.47 27.46 9.76
C LEU A 497 32.62 26.58 9.24
N GLY A 498 32.62 26.19 7.95
CA GLY A 498 33.66 25.35 7.34
C GLY A 498 33.69 23.91 7.86
N LEU A 499 32.67 23.48 8.60
CA LEU A 499 32.59 22.14 9.19
C LEU A 499 32.26 21.09 8.13
N HIS A 500 31.59 21.48 7.05
CA HIS A 500 31.27 20.60 5.93
C HIS A 500 32.53 19.94 5.33
N GLY A 501 33.62 20.70 5.15
CA GLY A 501 34.89 20.17 4.66
C GLY A 501 35.58 19.22 5.64
N LYS A 502 35.43 19.45 6.96
CA LYS A 502 35.95 18.55 7.99
C LYS A 502 35.21 17.22 8.01
N ILE A 503 33.88 17.24 7.85
CA ILE A 503 33.05 16.03 7.78
C ILE A 503 33.41 15.18 6.56
N ILE A 504 33.72 15.80 5.41
CA ILE A 504 34.16 15.08 4.21
C ILE A 504 35.52 14.42 4.44
N LYS A 505 36.48 15.12 5.06
CA LYS A 505 37.78 14.54 5.43
C LYS A 505 37.64 13.37 6.40
N LEU A 506 36.80 13.51 7.42
CA LEU A 506 36.53 12.45 8.39
C LEU A 506 35.81 11.25 7.76
N ARG A 507 34.97 11.45 6.73
CA ARG A 507 34.38 10.35 5.96
C ARG A 507 35.42 9.58 5.15
N ALA A 508 36.43 10.25 4.62
CA ALA A 508 37.54 9.60 3.92
C ALA A 508 38.43 8.81 4.89
N GLU A 509 38.81 9.43 6.01
CA GLU A 509 39.59 8.79 7.08
C GLU A 509 38.84 7.57 7.67
N TYR A 510 37.51 7.68 7.82
CA TYR A 510 36.64 6.57 8.18
C TYR A 510 36.65 5.44 7.15
N ALA A 511 36.61 5.77 5.86
CA ALA A 511 36.65 4.77 4.80
C ALA A 511 37.99 4.01 4.78
N GLU A 512 39.10 4.70 5.06
CA GLU A 512 40.42 4.11 5.19
C GLU A 512 40.54 3.21 6.43
N MET A 513 40.04 3.64 7.59
CA MET A 513 40.05 2.83 8.82
C MET A 513 39.15 1.58 8.74
N ARG A 514 38.04 1.65 7.99
CA ARG A 514 37.19 0.48 7.75
C ARG A 514 37.92 -0.62 6.97
N MET A 515 38.92 -0.27 6.18
CA MET A 515 39.73 -1.23 5.42
C MET A 515 40.79 -1.93 6.28
N SER A 516 41.12 -1.43 7.48
CA SER A 516 42.18 -1.98 8.34
C SER A 516 41.71 -2.95 9.44
N ASN A 517 40.40 -3.28 9.51
CA ASN A 517 39.81 -4.33 10.35
C ASN A 517 39.93 -4.17 11.90
N ASP A 518 40.21 -2.99 12.43
CA ASP A 518 40.25 -2.74 13.89
C ASP A 518 38.89 -2.21 14.42
N MET A 519 38.04 -3.11 14.91
CA MET A 519 36.66 -2.79 15.34
C MET A 519 36.55 -2.22 16.76
N SER A 520 37.59 -2.34 17.60
CA SER A 520 37.54 -1.92 19.00
C SER A 520 37.87 -0.43 19.21
N GLY A 521 38.77 0.12 18.40
CA GLY A 521 39.06 1.56 18.38
C GLY A 521 37.97 2.40 17.68
N TYR A 522 37.12 1.75 16.88
CA TYR A 522 36.10 2.36 16.02
C TYR A 522 35.04 3.15 16.81
N GLU A 523 34.45 2.54 17.84
CA GLU A 523 33.34 3.13 18.58
C GLU A 523 33.82 4.29 19.46
N ALA A 524 35.02 4.15 20.04
CA ALA A 524 35.68 5.20 20.81
C ALA A 524 36.20 6.35 19.94
N PHE A 525 36.67 6.09 18.72
CA PHE A 525 37.07 7.13 17.77
C PHE A 525 35.86 7.92 17.27
N MET A 526 34.82 7.24 16.81
CA MET A 526 33.59 7.88 16.35
C MET A 526 32.90 8.69 17.46
N GLY A 527 32.85 8.15 18.68
CA GLY A 527 32.34 8.87 19.85
C GLY A 527 33.11 10.16 20.13
N ARG A 528 34.45 10.13 20.10
CA ARG A 528 35.30 11.32 20.31
C ARG A 528 35.13 12.35 19.21
N VAL A 529 35.18 11.92 17.94
CA VAL A 529 35.07 12.80 16.77
C VAL A 529 33.69 13.46 16.69
N ILE A 530 32.62 12.70 16.90
CA ILE A 530 31.24 13.23 16.89
C ILE A 530 31.05 14.23 18.03
N ASN A 531 31.51 13.91 19.24
CA ASN A 531 31.39 14.82 20.37
C ASN A 531 32.21 16.11 20.18
N GLN A 532 33.40 16.00 19.58
CA GLN A 532 34.24 17.15 19.27
C GLN A 532 33.61 18.06 18.19
N LEU A 533 33.10 17.48 17.11
CA LEU A 533 32.37 18.23 16.08
C LEU A 533 31.09 18.87 16.62
N LYS A 534 30.35 18.14 17.46
CA LYS A 534 29.13 18.64 18.11
C LYS A 534 29.45 19.82 19.03
N TYR A 535 30.51 19.72 19.83
CA TYR A 535 30.97 20.82 20.68
C TYR A 535 31.42 22.03 19.86
N GLU A 536 32.20 21.82 18.79
CA GLU A 536 32.66 22.89 17.91
C GLU A 536 31.49 23.59 17.20
N PHE A 537 30.51 22.82 16.73
CA PHE A 537 29.29 23.35 16.13
C PHE A 537 28.48 24.18 17.12
N LEU A 538 28.17 23.64 18.30
CA LEU A 538 27.36 24.32 19.31
C LEU A 538 28.02 25.60 19.84
N LYS A 539 29.35 25.60 20.02
CA LYS A 539 30.10 26.79 20.44
C LYS A 539 30.05 27.91 19.41
N LYS A 540 30.10 27.56 18.12
CA LYS A 540 30.11 28.52 17.00
C LYS A 540 28.69 28.89 16.53
N LEU A 541 27.69 28.08 16.87
CA LEU A 541 26.29 28.31 16.53
C LEU A 541 25.74 29.59 17.18
N SER A 542 26.10 29.87 18.44
CA SER A 542 25.69 31.10 19.15
C SER A 542 26.31 32.38 18.57
N GLN A 543 27.38 32.25 17.78
CA GLN A 543 28.08 33.35 17.12
C GLN A 543 27.59 33.58 15.68
N SER A 544 26.69 32.74 15.18
CA SER A 544 26.16 32.83 13.82
C SER A 544 25.08 33.92 13.69
N PRO A 545 25.08 34.73 12.61
CA PRO A 545 24.01 35.69 12.32
C PRO A 545 22.61 35.06 12.23
N ARG A 546 22.53 33.75 11.93
CA ARG A 546 21.28 32.99 11.81
C ARG A 546 20.79 32.34 13.11
N PHE A 547 21.53 32.50 14.22
CA PHE A 547 21.21 31.91 15.50
C PHE A 547 19.80 32.28 16.00
N TRP A 548 19.40 33.55 15.82
CA TRP A 548 18.09 34.04 16.26
C TRP A 548 16.94 33.40 15.47
N VAL A 549 17.12 33.17 14.16
CA VAL A 549 16.13 32.49 13.30
C VAL A 549 15.93 31.04 13.74
N ILE A 550 17.03 30.33 14.02
CA ILE A 550 17.00 28.95 14.52
C ILE A 550 16.30 28.88 15.89
N LYS A 551 16.62 29.81 16.81
CA LYS A 551 16.00 29.89 18.13
C LYS A 551 14.49 30.16 18.05
N SER A 552 14.07 31.03 17.14
CA SER A 552 12.66 31.33 16.88
C SER A 552 11.90 30.09 16.35
N LYS A 553 12.44 29.43 15.32
CA LYS A 553 11.86 28.20 14.75
C LYS A 553 11.75 27.08 15.80
N LEU A 554 12.76 26.89 16.66
CA LEU A 554 12.71 25.91 17.77
C LEU A 554 11.62 26.23 18.80
N SER A 555 11.44 27.51 19.12
CA SER A 555 10.35 27.96 20.01
C SER A 555 8.97 27.64 19.41
N MET A 556 8.78 27.90 18.12
CA MET A 556 7.53 27.59 17.40
C MET A 556 7.26 26.08 17.39
N ILE A 557 8.27 25.25 17.09
CA ILE A 557 8.16 23.78 17.16
C ILE A 557 7.79 23.32 18.57
N SER A 558 8.41 23.89 19.60
CA SER A 558 8.08 23.54 20.99
C SER A 558 6.65 23.90 21.38
N LYS A 559 6.16 25.09 20.98
CA LYS A 559 4.78 25.53 21.25
C LYS A 559 3.77 24.62 20.55
N GLN A 560 3.97 24.33 19.26
CA GLN A 560 3.07 23.47 18.50
C GLN A 560 3.09 22.01 18.99
N SER A 561 4.26 21.50 19.38
CA SER A 561 4.38 20.14 19.96
C SER A 561 3.65 20.02 21.30
N LYS A 562 3.75 21.03 22.18
CA LYS A 562 3.00 21.08 23.45
C LYS A 562 1.48 21.14 23.22
N SER A 563 1.05 21.93 22.23
CA SER A 563 -0.37 22.04 21.86
C SER A 563 -0.93 20.70 21.35
N LEU A 564 -0.17 19.99 20.51
CA LEU A 564 -0.53 18.65 20.05
C LEU A 564 -0.63 17.63 21.18
N ASP A 565 0.32 17.63 22.13
CA ASP A 565 0.28 16.75 23.31
C ASP A 565 -0.96 17.04 24.18
N LEU A 566 -1.36 18.31 24.33
CA LEU A 566 -2.59 18.69 25.03
C LEU A 566 -3.86 18.23 24.31
N LEU A 567 -3.90 18.34 22.98
CA LEU A 567 -5.02 17.86 22.16
C LEU A 567 -5.12 16.33 22.21
N GLU A 568 -4.01 15.63 22.14
CA GLU A 568 -3.96 14.17 22.27
C GLU A 568 -4.46 13.75 23.65
N LYS A 569 -4.00 14.40 24.73
CA LYS A 569 -4.51 14.17 26.09
C LYS A 569 -6.01 14.45 26.21
N LYS A 570 -6.50 15.57 25.66
CA LYS A 570 -7.93 15.92 25.69
C LYS A 570 -8.77 14.88 24.93
N SER A 571 -8.31 14.41 23.78
CA SER A 571 -8.98 13.38 22.99
C SER A 571 -9.02 12.03 23.72
N ARG A 572 -7.92 11.65 24.40
CA ARG A 572 -7.85 10.43 25.24
C ARG A 572 -8.80 10.51 26.42
N VAL A 573 -8.86 11.67 27.09
CA VAL A 573 -9.80 11.90 28.20
C VAL A 573 -11.25 11.83 27.70
N ALA A 574 -11.56 12.41 26.53
CA ALA A 574 -12.90 12.32 25.94
C ALA A 574 -13.28 10.88 25.55
N ALA A 575 -12.34 10.12 24.97
CA ALA A 575 -12.53 8.72 24.62
C ALA A 575 -12.77 7.86 25.88
N MET A 576 -11.94 8.04 26.92
CA MET A 576 -12.12 7.37 28.21
C MET A 576 -13.47 7.73 28.83
N LYS A 577 -13.87 9.02 28.83
CA LYS A 577 -15.17 9.46 29.34
C LYS A 577 -16.33 8.82 28.57
N GLY A 578 -16.20 8.67 27.25
CA GLY A 578 -17.16 7.96 26.41
C GLY A 578 -17.28 6.47 26.75
N GLU A 579 -16.16 5.80 26.95
CA GLU A 579 -16.12 4.38 27.32
C GLU A 579 -16.68 4.12 28.73
N ILE A 580 -16.29 4.98 29.69
CA ILE A 580 -16.81 5.04 31.06
C ILE A 580 -18.33 5.21 31.04
N ASN A 581 -18.86 6.19 30.29
CA ASN A 581 -20.30 6.41 30.16
C ASN A 581 -21.03 5.25 29.47
N LYS A 582 -20.41 4.58 28.50
CA LYS A 582 -20.98 3.40 27.85
C LYS A 582 -21.11 2.24 28.84
N LYS A 583 -20.06 1.93 29.59
CA LYS A 583 -20.07 0.87 30.61
C LYS A 583 -21.04 1.19 31.74
N TYR A 584 -21.14 2.45 32.14
CA TYR A 584 -22.16 2.88 33.11
C TYR A 584 -23.58 2.60 32.61
N LYS A 585 -23.90 3.00 31.36
CA LYS A 585 -25.22 2.72 30.75
C LYS A 585 -25.50 1.22 30.64
N GLU A 586 -24.50 0.40 30.33
CA GLU A 586 -24.64 -1.06 30.26
C GLU A 586 -24.99 -1.67 31.63
N ILE A 587 -24.43 -1.15 32.73
CA ILE A 587 -24.75 -1.63 34.08
C ILE A 587 -26.15 -1.18 34.49
N VAL A 588 -26.48 0.09 34.31
CA VAL A 588 -27.81 0.64 34.68
C VAL A 588 -28.94 -0.04 33.89
N ASN A 589 -28.68 -0.44 32.64
CA ASN A 589 -29.67 -1.12 31.80
C ASN A 589 -29.79 -2.64 32.05
N ARG A 590 -29.05 -3.22 33.00
CA ARG A 590 -29.25 -4.62 33.38
C ARG A 590 -30.64 -4.79 34.00
N PRO A 591 -31.34 -5.90 33.71
CA PRO A 591 -32.73 -6.11 34.15
C PRO A 591 -32.88 -5.95 35.67
N GLU A 592 -31.92 -6.46 36.45
CA GLU A 592 -31.88 -6.35 37.92
C GLU A 592 -31.92 -4.91 38.45
N PHE A 593 -31.20 -3.98 37.79
CA PHE A 593 -31.17 -2.57 38.20
C PHE A 593 -32.31 -1.77 37.56
N LYS A 594 -32.66 -2.09 36.32
CA LYS A 594 -33.74 -1.44 35.59
C LYS A 594 -35.09 -1.64 36.30
N GLU A 595 -35.39 -2.86 36.73
CA GLU A 595 -36.61 -3.16 37.49
C GLU A 595 -36.64 -2.45 38.85
N LYS A 596 -35.51 -2.42 39.58
CA LYS A 596 -35.40 -1.68 40.85
C LYS A 596 -35.55 -0.16 40.67
N ILE A 597 -35.00 0.40 39.59
CA ILE A 597 -35.11 1.82 39.25
C ILE A 597 -36.55 2.16 38.87
N GLU A 598 -37.21 1.34 38.05
CA GLU A 598 -38.60 1.54 37.63
C GLU A 598 -39.57 1.42 38.82
N ALA A 599 -39.33 0.47 39.75
CA ALA A 599 -40.09 0.36 40.99
C ALA A 599 -39.92 1.61 41.88
N LEU A 600 -38.68 2.09 42.08
CA LEU A 600 -38.44 3.32 42.85
C LEU A 600 -39.01 4.57 42.16
N GLN A 601 -38.98 4.63 40.83
CA GLN A 601 -39.61 5.72 40.07
C GLN A 601 -41.14 5.69 40.19
N ALA A 602 -41.76 4.52 40.26
CA ALA A 602 -43.19 4.38 40.54
C ALA A 602 -43.53 4.80 41.97
N ASP A 603 -42.73 4.39 42.96
CA ASP A 603 -42.89 4.77 44.36
C ASP A 603 -42.76 6.30 44.54
N ILE A 604 -41.79 6.95 43.87
CA ILE A 604 -41.62 8.42 43.88
C ILE A 604 -42.77 9.15 43.17
N LYS A 605 -43.30 8.59 42.08
CA LYS A 605 -44.48 9.18 41.40
C LYS A 605 -45.73 9.07 42.26
N SER A 606 -45.87 7.99 43.03
CA SER A 606 -47.01 7.78 43.92
C SER A 606 -47.00 8.68 45.16
N SER A 607 -45.83 9.20 45.56
CA SER A 607 -45.70 10.10 46.71
C SER A 607 -46.01 11.57 46.42
N GLY A 608 -46.15 11.98 45.15
CA GLY A 608 -46.61 13.32 44.75
C GLY A 608 -45.65 14.47 45.06
N VAL A 609 -44.39 14.17 45.40
CA VAL A 609 -43.38 15.14 45.85
C VAL A 609 -42.67 15.81 44.66
N SER A 610 -42.54 17.13 44.70
CA SER A 610 -41.97 17.93 43.59
C SER A 610 -40.46 18.14 43.71
N THR A 611 -39.91 18.05 44.92
CA THR A 611 -38.49 18.34 45.19
C THR A 611 -37.78 17.22 45.96
N PRO A 612 -36.49 16.91 45.67
CA PRO A 612 -35.76 15.81 46.31
C PRO A 612 -35.64 15.90 47.85
N ALA A 613 -35.83 17.09 48.43
CA ALA A 613 -35.71 17.33 49.87
C ALA A 613 -36.90 16.76 50.67
N GLU A 614 -38.08 16.70 50.05
CA GLU A 614 -39.36 16.32 50.67
C GLU A 614 -39.64 14.79 50.63
N LEU A 615 -38.71 14.00 50.09
CA LEU A 615 -38.82 12.53 50.07
C LEU A 615 -38.78 11.93 51.50
N ASP A 616 -39.60 10.91 51.73
CA ASP A 616 -39.57 10.09 52.95
C ASP A 616 -38.19 9.46 53.18
N GLN A 617 -37.79 9.34 54.45
CA GLN A 617 -36.47 8.82 54.83
C GLN A 617 -36.28 7.38 54.34
N GLY A 618 -37.33 6.56 54.35
CA GLY A 618 -37.28 5.18 53.85
C GLY A 618 -37.01 5.10 52.33
N LEU A 619 -37.52 6.06 51.55
CA LEU A 619 -37.21 6.16 50.12
C LEU A 619 -35.79 6.69 49.88
N LYS A 620 -35.33 7.66 50.67
CA LYS A 620 -33.95 8.16 50.61
C LYS A 620 -32.94 7.05 50.89
N ASP A 621 -33.22 6.20 51.87
CA ASP A 621 -32.34 5.08 52.23
C ASP A 621 -32.33 3.99 51.14
N ARG A 622 -33.48 3.66 50.54
CA ARG A 622 -33.55 2.72 49.40
C ARG A 622 -32.83 3.26 48.15
N ILE A 623 -32.90 4.56 47.88
CA ILE A 623 -32.15 5.22 46.80
C ILE A 623 -30.64 5.18 47.10
N ALA A 624 -30.24 5.46 48.34
CA ALA A 624 -28.85 5.38 48.76
C ALA A 624 -28.29 3.96 48.64
N GLN A 625 -29.05 2.95 49.03
CA GLN A 625 -28.69 1.54 48.92
C GLN A 625 -28.53 1.10 47.46
N LEU A 626 -29.49 1.46 46.59
CA LEU A 626 -29.38 1.16 45.16
C LEU A 626 -28.16 1.85 44.53
N ASN A 627 -27.91 3.12 44.87
CA ASN A 627 -26.74 3.85 44.40
C ASN A 627 -25.43 3.20 44.85
N HIS A 628 -25.40 2.67 46.08
CA HIS A 628 -24.25 1.92 46.59
C HIS A 628 -24.03 0.60 45.83
N GLU A 629 -25.09 -0.15 45.52
CA GLU A 629 -25.01 -1.38 44.72
C GLU A 629 -24.51 -1.11 43.29
N ILE A 630 -25.07 -0.08 42.63
CA ILE A 630 -24.65 0.31 41.27
C ILE A 630 -23.18 0.75 41.29
N LYS A 631 -22.77 1.55 42.29
CA LYS A 631 -21.39 2.03 42.43
C LYS A 631 -20.41 0.86 42.63
N SER A 632 -20.71 -0.10 43.50
CA SER A 632 -19.85 -1.26 43.74
C SER A 632 -19.70 -2.14 42.49
N LYS A 633 -20.78 -2.37 41.73
CA LYS A 633 -20.70 -3.11 40.46
C LYS A 633 -19.94 -2.34 39.38
N TYR A 634 -20.07 -1.02 39.37
CA TYR A 634 -19.36 -0.16 38.45
C TYR A 634 -17.86 -0.13 38.71
N GLU A 635 -17.44 -0.05 39.98
CA GLU A 635 -16.04 -0.15 40.39
C GLU A 635 -15.42 -1.49 39.94
N ALA A 636 -16.10 -2.61 40.17
CA ALA A 636 -15.63 -3.93 39.73
C ALA A 636 -15.47 -4.05 38.20
N VAL A 637 -16.33 -3.40 37.41
CA VAL A 637 -16.26 -3.40 35.94
C VAL A 637 -15.13 -2.50 35.42
N LEU A 638 -14.86 -1.38 36.10
CA LEU A 638 -13.74 -0.51 35.78
C LEU A 638 -12.39 -1.19 36.08
N GLU A 639 -12.28 -1.90 37.20
CA GLU A 639 -11.09 -2.68 37.56
C GLU A 639 -10.82 -3.80 36.55
N ALA A 640 -11.87 -4.55 36.14
CA ALA A 640 -11.75 -5.58 35.10
C ALA A 640 -11.32 -5.02 33.74
N SER A 641 -11.51 -3.72 33.51
CA SER A 641 -11.10 -3.01 32.29
C SER A 641 -9.69 -2.41 32.37
N GLY A 642 -8.95 -2.65 33.47
CA GLY A 642 -7.60 -2.14 33.68
C GLY A 642 -7.52 -0.68 34.12
N LEU A 643 -8.65 -0.03 34.46
CA LEU A 643 -8.70 1.33 34.98
C LEU A 643 -8.78 1.27 36.51
N ARG A 644 -7.68 1.64 37.19
CA ARG A 644 -7.61 1.67 38.65
C ARG A 644 -8.26 2.97 39.16
N VAL A 645 -9.35 2.87 39.91
CA VAL A 645 -9.97 4.02 40.58
C VAL A 645 -9.30 4.20 41.94
N GLU A 646 -8.33 5.11 42.05
CA GLU A 646 -7.81 5.50 43.38
C GLU A 646 -8.87 6.40 44.05
N THR A 647 -9.32 6.03 45.26
CA THR A 647 -10.18 6.91 46.06
C THR A 647 -9.35 8.14 46.46
N PRO A 648 -9.78 9.37 46.12
CA PRO A 648 -9.01 10.58 46.45
C PRO A 648 -8.85 10.68 47.97
N SER A 649 -7.66 11.04 48.41
CA SER A 649 -7.36 11.20 49.84
C SER A 649 -8.24 12.29 50.44
N ALA A 650 -8.57 12.19 51.73
CA ALA A 650 -9.37 13.19 52.43
C ALA A 650 -8.77 14.62 52.32
N LEU A 651 -7.45 14.72 52.15
CA LEU A 651 -6.72 15.97 51.92
C LEU A 651 -6.96 16.55 50.52
N GLU A 652 -6.95 15.74 49.47
CA GLU A 652 -7.22 16.20 48.09
C GLU A 652 -8.63 16.77 47.94
N VAL A 653 -9.61 16.15 48.62
CA VAL A 653 -10.99 16.66 48.65
C VAL A 653 -11.05 18.03 49.35
N LYS A 654 -10.35 18.19 50.49
CA LYS A 654 -10.32 19.47 51.21
C LYS A 654 -9.64 20.57 50.38
N ILE A 655 -8.51 20.28 49.72
CA ILE A 655 -7.82 21.21 48.82
C ILE A 655 -8.76 21.67 47.69
N TYR A 656 -9.46 20.74 47.06
CA TYR A 656 -10.40 21.05 45.99
C TYR A 656 -11.60 21.90 46.49
N THR A 657 -12.12 21.62 47.68
CA THR A 657 -13.20 22.44 48.26
C THR A 657 -12.74 23.86 48.58
N TYR A 658 -11.50 24.04 49.05
CA TYR A 658 -10.93 25.35 49.34
C TYR A 658 -10.70 26.17 48.06
N GLN A 659 -10.14 25.56 47.01
CA GLN A 659 -9.98 26.21 45.71
C GLN A 659 -11.32 26.74 45.16
N ASN A 660 -12.41 25.98 45.29
CA ASN A 660 -13.73 26.42 44.88
C ASN A 660 -14.28 27.58 45.72
N LYS A 661 -13.99 27.63 47.03
CA LYS A 661 -14.37 28.76 47.89
C LYS A 661 -13.60 30.04 47.52
N VAL A 662 -12.30 29.93 47.25
CA VAL A 662 -11.48 31.04 46.78
C VAL A 662 -12.00 31.57 45.44
N GLN A 663 -12.36 30.69 44.51
CA GLN A 663 -12.94 31.08 43.23
C GLN A 663 -14.23 31.90 43.41
N ARG A 664 -15.13 31.45 44.29
CA ARG A 664 -16.38 32.17 44.61
C ARG A 664 -16.12 33.53 45.26
N PHE A 665 -15.14 33.61 46.15
CA PHE A 665 -14.74 34.87 46.78
C PHE A 665 -14.22 35.89 45.75
N LEU A 666 -13.40 35.45 44.80
CA LEU A 666 -12.94 36.29 43.69
C LEU A 666 -14.11 36.74 42.79
N ASP A 667 -15.04 35.84 42.48
CA ASP A 667 -16.24 36.16 41.69
C ASP A 667 -17.19 37.15 42.40
N ASP A 668 -17.30 37.09 43.73
CA ASP A 668 -18.08 38.04 44.51
C ASP A 668 -17.36 39.39 44.66
N ALA A 669 -16.02 39.38 44.78
CA ALA A 669 -15.22 40.61 44.76
C ALA A 669 -15.37 41.39 43.43
N MET A 670 -15.53 40.69 42.30
CA MET A 670 -15.85 41.30 41.00
C MET A 670 -17.19 42.05 40.96
N LYS A 671 -18.13 41.73 41.87
CA LYS A 671 -19.45 42.38 41.93
C LYS A 671 -19.44 43.66 42.77
N SER A 672 -18.41 43.89 43.57
CA SER A 672 -18.25 45.15 44.31
C SER A 672 -17.98 46.31 43.33
N THR A 673 -18.72 47.41 43.47
CA THR A 673 -18.75 48.50 42.47
C THR A 673 -17.37 49.13 42.23
N ASP A 674 -16.57 49.28 43.29
CA ASP A 674 -15.26 49.96 43.24
C ASP A 674 -14.18 49.12 42.51
N LEU A 675 -14.17 47.80 42.66
CA LEU A 675 -13.25 46.92 41.92
C LEU A 675 -13.71 46.69 40.48
N LYS A 676 -15.03 46.65 40.26
CA LYS A 676 -15.62 46.46 38.92
C LYS A 676 -15.22 47.58 37.96
N ASP A 677 -15.32 48.84 38.40
CA ASP A 677 -15.00 50.01 37.57
C ASP A 677 -13.50 50.05 37.22
N LYS A 678 -12.63 49.69 38.18
CA LYS A 678 -11.18 49.60 37.93
C LYS A 678 -10.80 48.46 37.01
N ILE A 679 -11.46 47.31 37.15
CA ILE A 679 -11.30 46.19 36.24
C ILE A 679 -11.76 46.61 34.83
N GLU A 680 -12.87 47.34 34.66
CA GLU A 680 -13.30 47.89 33.37
C GLU A 680 -12.30 48.86 32.74
N LEU A 681 -11.68 49.74 33.54
CA LEU A 681 -10.60 50.61 33.07
C LEU A 681 -9.38 49.81 32.61
N LEU A 682 -9.01 48.75 33.35
CA LEU A 682 -7.95 47.82 32.93
C LEU A 682 -8.31 47.14 31.60
N LYS A 683 -9.59 46.76 31.39
CA LYS A 683 -10.04 46.17 30.11
C LYS A 683 -9.90 47.15 28.93
N ALA A 684 -10.24 48.42 29.16
CA ALA A 684 -10.16 49.46 28.14
C ALA A 684 -8.71 49.71 27.70
N GLU A 685 -7.77 49.71 28.65
CA GLU A 685 -6.37 49.97 28.33
C GLU A 685 -5.72 48.81 27.57
N VAL A 686 -6.04 47.58 27.96
CA VAL A 686 -5.62 46.37 27.22
C VAL A 686 -6.14 46.37 25.77
N SER A 687 -7.33 46.94 25.53
CA SER A 687 -7.93 47.02 24.20
C SER A 687 -7.24 48.05 23.29
N LYS A 688 -6.62 49.11 23.84
CA LYS A 688 -5.89 50.12 23.05
C LYS A 688 -4.57 49.60 22.48
N GLU A 689 -3.86 48.74 23.22
CA GLU A 689 -2.51 48.30 22.82
C GLU A 689 -2.49 47.14 21.81
N GLY A 690 -3.60 46.41 21.62
CA GLY A 690 -3.74 45.39 20.57
C GLY A 690 -2.72 44.25 20.61
N LYS A 691 -2.06 43.98 21.75
CA LYS A 691 -1.03 42.95 21.94
C LYS A 691 -1.35 41.99 23.07
N THR A 692 -0.70 40.82 23.09
CA THR A 692 -0.80 39.81 24.15
C THR A 692 -0.37 40.37 25.51
N PRO A 693 -1.01 39.99 26.64
CA PRO A 693 -0.80 40.62 27.94
C PRO A 693 0.63 40.55 28.50
N ASP A 694 1.45 39.58 28.06
CA ASP A 694 2.86 39.48 28.47
C ASP A 694 3.77 40.56 27.85
N GLU A 695 3.32 41.26 26.79
CA GLU A 695 4.09 42.32 26.10
C GLU A 695 3.57 43.75 26.38
N VAL A 696 2.46 43.88 27.12
CA VAL A 696 1.83 45.16 27.49
C VAL A 696 2.76 45.91 28.44
N SER A 697 3.43 46.94 27.91
CA SER A 697 4.51 47.65 28.61
C SER A 697 4.10 49.05 29.11
N SER A 698 2.82 49.43 29.00
CA SER A 698 2.36 50.71 29.54
C SER A 698 2.47 50.77 31.07
N ASN A 699 3.02 51.88 31.57
CA ASN A 699 3.13 52.15 33.00
C ASN A 699 1.76 52.26 33.68
N GLU A 700 0.73 52.69 32.95
CA GLU A 700 -0.65 52.81 33.47
C GLU A 700 -1.29 51.43 33.70
N PHE A 701 -1.03 50.47 32.81
CA PHE A 701 -1.50 49.08 32.98
C PHE A 701 -0.88 48.41 34.21
N LYS A 702 0.44 48.54 34.37
CA LYS A 702 1.15 47.96 35.53
C LYS A 702 0.67 48.59 36.86
N ALA A 703 0.40 49.90 36.87
CA ALA A 703 -0.12 50.58 38.05
C ALA A 703 -1.53 50.10 38.42
N LEU A 704 -2.44 50.00 37.45
CA LEU A 704 -3.80 49.49 37.67
C LEU A 704 -3.82 48.02 38.10
N HIS A 705 -2.99 47.17 37.49
CA HIS A 705 -2.86 45.77 37.87
C HIS A 705 -2.40 45.63 39.33
N GLN A 706 -1.36 46.37 39.71
CA GLN A 706 -0.85 46.35 41.09
C GLN A 706 -1.89 46.85 42.10
N GLU A 707 -2.64 47.91 41.76
CA GLU A 707 -3.67 48.44 42.65
C GLU A 707 -4.83 47.44 42.88
N ILE A 708 -5.26 46.75 41.82
CA ILE A 708 -6.30 45.70 41.92
C ILE A 708 -5.79 44.51 42.74
N THR A 709 -4.57 44.05 42.47
CA THR A 709 -3.95 42.95 43.23
C THR A 709 -3.90 43.30 44.72
N GLN A 710 -3.47 44.52 45.07
CA GLN A 710 -3.33 44.94 46.47
C GLN A 710 -4.68 44.96 47.21
N ARG A 711 -5.74 45.48 46.59
CA ARG A 711 -7.08 45.51 47.17
C ARG A 711 -7.69 44.13 47.37
N LEU A 712 -7.49 43.21 46.42
CA LEU A 712 -7.93 41.81 46.57
C LEU A 712 -7.17 41.09 47.69
N LEU A 713 -5.89 41.42 47.86
CA LEU A 713 -5.06 40.88 48.94
C LEU A 713 -5.50 41.39 50.31
N GLU A 714 -5.90 42.66 50.41
CA GLU A 714 -6.48 43.23 51.63
C GLU A 714 -7.85 42.61 51.95
N ALA A 715 -8.73 42.46 50.96
CA ALA A 715 -10.02 41.79 51.13
C ALA A 715 -9.86 40.32 51.58
N PHE A 716 -8.89 39.60 51.00
CA PHE A 716 -8.58 38.23 51.42
C PHE A 716 -8.05 38.16 52.86
N LYS A 717 -7.16 39.09 53.24
CA LYS A 717 -6.64 39.17 54.61
C LYS A 717 -7.73 39.42 55.66
N SER A 718 -8.83 40.07 55.27
CA SER A 718 -10.00 40.27 56.14
C SER A 718 -11.02 39.12 56.11
N SER A 719 -10.80 38.06 55.33
CA SER A 719 -11.75 36.96 55.14
C SER A 719 -11.39 35.70 55.95
N GLU A 720 -12.40 34.90 56.28
CA GLU A 720 -12.24 33.59 56.93
C GLU A 720 -11.46 32.57 56.08
N LEU A 721 -11.26 32.85 54.78
CA LEU A 721 -10.51 31.99 53.85
C LEU A 721 -9.01 31.99 54.13
N LYS A 722 -8.49 32.99 54.85
CA LYS A 722 -7.09 33.02 55.26
C LYS A 722 -6.82 31.96 56.34
N ASP A 723 -7.69 31.86 57.33
CA ASP A 723 -7.53 30.90 58.42
C ASP A 723 -7.74 29.46 57.92
N GLU A 724 -8.66 29.25 56.97
CA GLU A 724 -8.81 27.96 56.27
C GLU A 724 -7.57 27.59 55.44
N TYR A 725 -6.90 28.57 54.82
CA TYR A 725 -5.66 28.37 54.08
C TYR A 725 -4.51 27.92 54.98
N GLU A 726 -4.31 28.63 56.09
CA GLU A 726 -3.24 28.33 57.05
C GLU A 726 -3.47 26.95 57.71
N LYS A 727 -4.73 26.61 57.99
CA LYS A 727 -5.13 25.28 58.46
C LYS A 727 -4.86 24.19 57.42
N LEU A 728 -5.14 24.42 56.15
CA LEU A 728 -4.83 23.49 55.06
C LEU A 728 -3.31 23.32 54.86
N GLN A 729 -2.54 24.40 54.92
CA GLN A 729 -1.09 24.36 54.81
C GLN A 729 -0.42 23.57 55.95
N SER A 730 -0.94 23.71 57.18
CA SER A 730 -0.45 22.92 58.31
C SER A 730 -0.83 21.43 58.21
N GLU A 731 -2.05 21.09 57.77
CA GLU A 731 -2.45 19.70 57.52
C GLU A 731 -1.63 19.04 56.39
N ILE A 732 -1.34 19.78 55.31
CA ILE A 732 -0.48 19.33 54.21
C ILE A 732 0.94 19.06 54.74
N SER A 733 1.50 19.98 55.53
CA SER A 733 2.85 19.85 56.09
C SER A 733 2.98 18.63 57.03
N GLN A 734 1.98 18.37 57.88
CA GLN A 734 1.97 17.20 58.76
C GLN A 734 1.86 15.86 58.00
N SER A 735 1.10 15.82 56.89
CA SER A 735 0.98 14.61 56.06
C SER A 735 2.30 14.21 55.37
N VAL A 736 3.18 15.17 55.12
CA VAL A 736 4.47 14.95 54.46
C VAL A 736 5.51 14.37 55.43
N GLU A 737 5.49 14.74 56.71
CA GLU A 737 6.44 14.23 57.71
C GLU A 737 6.22 12.74 58.03
N THR A 738 4.96 12.29 58.03
CA THR A 738 4.61 10.86 58.27
C THR A 738 5.03 9.94 57.11
N SER A 739 5.20 10.47 55.90
CA SER A 739 5.58 9.69 54.70
C SER A 739 7.08 9.38 54.58
N LYS A 740 7.95 10.03 55.37
CA LYS A 740 9.41 9.85 55.31
C LYS A 740 9.97 8.71 56.17
N GLY A 741 9.13 8.05 56.97
CA GLY A 741 9.56 7.06 57.98
C GLY A 741 9.74 5.60 57.52
N SER A 742 9.35 5.22 56.30
CA SER A 742 9.46 3.82 55.86
C SER A 742 9.95 3.68 54.42
N ASN A 743 11.27 3.74 54.22
CA ASN A 743 11.93 3.33 52.99
C ASN A 743 12.80 2.09 53.24
N GLY A 744 12.41 0.95 52.69
CA GLY A 744 13.21 -0.26 52.67
C GLY A 744 12.74 -1.23 51.59
N VAL A 745 13.58 -1.39 50.57
CA VAL A 745 13.57 -2.44 49.51
C VAL A 745 12.73 -2.16 48.25
N LEU A 746 13.45 -1.90 47.15
CA LEU A 746 12.99 -1.94 45.76
C LEU A 746 12.78 -3.39 45.28
N PRO A 747 11.80 -3.63 44.39
CA PRO A 747 12.06 -4.49 43.24
C PRO A 747 11.74 -3.81 41.90
N LYS A 748 12.51 -4.18 40.88
CA LYS A 748 12.43 -3.71 39.48
C LYS A 748 11.10 -4.11 38.84
N GLY A 749 10.44 -3.16 38.20
CA GLY A 749 9.34 -3.34 37.27
C GLY A 749 8.94 -1.97 36.71
N ASP A 750 8.76 -1.87 35.40
CA ASP A 750 8.48 -0.62 34.67
C ASP A 750 7.27 0.13 35.25
N ALA A 751 7.56 1.18 36.03
CA ALA A 751 6.61 2.21 36.40
C ALA A 751 7.34 3.56 36.39
N LYS A 752 6.91 4.48 35.52
CA LYS A 752 7.33 5.88 35.58
C LYS A 752 6.94 6.45 36.96
N PRO A 753 7.76 7.31 37.59
CA PRO A 753 7.45 7.90 38.88
C PRO A 753 6.16 8.74 38.77
N LYS A 754 5.29 8.65 39.79
CA LYS A 754 4.07 9.48 39.91
C LYS A 754 4.47 10.97 39.86
N PRO A 755 3.77 11.84 39.10
CA PRO A 755 3.93 13.28 39.28
C PRO A 755 3.32 13.67 40.63
N GLU A 756 4.11 14.36 41.46
CA GLU A 756 3.61 14.99 42.69
C GLU A 756 2.45 15.95 42.35
N PRO A 757 1.40 16.03 43.18
CA PRO A 757 0.35 17.01 42.99
C PRO A 757 0.96 18.42 43.02
N ASN A 758 0.71 19.16 41.95
CA ASN A 758 1.34 20.43 41.61
C ASN A 758 0.77 21.56 42.48
N ILE A 759 1.10 21.54 43.77
CA ILE A 759 1.28 22.74 44.58
C ILE A 759 2.78 22.79 44.81
N SER A 760 3.52 23.28 43.81
CA SER A 760 4.92 23.63 44.00
C SER A 760 5.04 24.52 45.23
N ARG A 761 6.09 24.27 46.03
CA ARG A 761 6.45 24.86 47.34
C ARG A 761 6.39 26.40 47.48
N GLU A 762 5.91 27.15 46.51
CA GLU A 762 6.03 28.60 46.42
C GLU A 762 4.81 29.31 45.81
N SER A 763 3.63 28.68 45.63
CA SER A 763 2.45 29.44 45.17
C SER A 763 1.75 30.14 46.34
N THR A 764 2.07 31.41 46.54
CA THR A 764 1.37 32.28 47.47
C THR A 764 -0.03 32.62 46.95
N PHE A 765 -0.93 33.08 47.83
CA PHE A 765 -2.23 33.59 47.39
C PHE A 765 -2.10 34.75 46.37
N GLY A 766 -0.99 35.50 46.42
CA GLY A 766 -0.65 36.51 45.42
C GLY A 766 -0.49 35.92 44.01
N ASP A 767 0.18 34.77 43.89
CA ASP A 767 0.36 34.09 42.59
C ASP A 767 -0.96 33.59 42.01
N LEU A 768 -1.92 33.23 42.86
CA LEU A 768 -3.27 32.86 42.42
C LEU A 768 -4.07 34.06 41.91
N ILE A 769 -3.94 35.23 42.56
CA ILE A 769 -4.56 36.47 42.09
C ILE A 769 -3.94 36.90 40.75
N ASP A 770 -2.62 36.88 40.63
CA ASP A 770 -1.93 37.30 39.41
C ASP A 770 -2.28 36.39 38.24
N ASN A 771 -2.35 35.07 38.44
CA ASN A 771 -2.82 34.14 37.41
C ASN A 771 -4.29 34.39 37.01
N TRP A 772 -5.14 34.77 37.97
CA TRP A 772 -6.54 35.08 37.70
C TRP A 772 -6.71 36.39 36.91
N LEU A 773 -5.95 37.44 37.27
CA LEU A 773 -5.93 38.71 36.52
C LEU A 773 -5.35 38.54 35.11
N GLN A 774 -4.29 37.73 34.96
CA GLN A 774 -3.74 37.36 33.65
C GLN A 774 -4.77 36.60 32.81
N GLY A 775 -5.58 35.74 33.43
CA GLY A 775 -6.71 35.05 32.80
C GLY A 775 -7.78 36.01 32.28
N ILE A 776 -8.12 37.03 33.06
CA ILE A 776 -9.07 38.08 32.65
C ILE A 776 -8.51 38.90 31.49
N ALA A 777 -7.24 39.33 31.54
CA ALA A 777 -6.58 40.07 30.46
C ALA A 777 -6.52 39.27 29.15
N ASN A 778 -6.29 37.95 29.23
CA ASN A 778 -6.34 37.04 28.10
C ASN A 778 -7.75 36.91 27.49
N LEU A 779 -8.81 36.92 28.32
CA LEU A 779 -10.19 36.88 27.84
C LEU A 779 -10.62 38.18 27.12
N ILE A 780 -10.06 39.32 27.53
CA ILE A 780 -10.41 40.64 26.96
C ILE A 780 -9.70 40.91 25.63
N THR A 781 -8.41 40.55 25.53
CA THR A 781 -7.67 40.59 24.25
C THR A 781 -8.32 39.70 23.20
N GLN A 782 -8.94 38.58 23.61
CA GLN A 782 -9.78 37.72 22.76
C GLN A 782 -11.18 38.31 22.45
N GLY A 783 -11.66 39.30 23.21
CA GLY A 783 -13.00 39.88 23.13
C GLY A 783 -13.11 41.21 22.35
N ALA A 784 -12.01 41.95 22.15
CA ALA A 784 -12.02 43.24 21.45
C ALA A 784 -12.18 43.15 19.91
N VAL A 785 -12.21 41.94 19.33
CA VAL A 785 -12.57 41.71 17.91
C VAL A 785 -14.08 41.44 17.75
N ARG A 786 -14.86 41.55 18.84
CA ARG A 786 -16.26 41.10 18.91
C ARG A 786 -17.25 42.25 19.16
N VAL A 787 -17.20 43.32 18.34
CA VAL A 787 -18.32 44.28 18.20
C VAL A 787 -18.45 44.76 16.74
N GLN A 788 -18.96 43.88 15.89
CA GLN A 788 -19.88 44.17 14.78
C GLN A 788 -20.27 42.81 14.17
N GLY A 789 -21.47 42.34 14.49
CA GLY A 789 -22.01 41.04 14.11
C GLY A 789 -22.88 40.46 15.20
#